data_AF-A0A940DDP5-F1
#
_entry.id   AF-A0A940DDP5-F1
#
_cell.length_a   1.000
_cell.length_b   1.000
_cell.length_c   1.000
_cell.angle_alpha   90.00
_cell.angle_beta   90.00
_cell.angle_gamma   90.00
#
_symmetry.space_group_name_H-M   'P 1'
#
loop_
_entity.id
_entity.type
_entity.pdbx_description
1 polymer ?
#
loop_
_entity_poly.entity_id
_entity_poly.type
_entity_poly.pdbx_seq_one_letter_code
_entity_poly.pdbx_strand_id
1 'polypeptide(L)'
;MTITEKALQNRNTIGWDGKTVKQMRKEIDEVSRATGHYAGLRTLPLKETDPIRYEKIFSKLRGGVVHARETAKRVAASPIVEQEGELCFTLYTPEGDSIVTSTGIIIHVGTMGAAIKYMINNDYEENPGIEDGDIFCNNDCQIGNVHPCDVHTIVPIFYGGELIGWVGGVTHVIDVGATAPGSMTVGPVTRYDDGYQVACRKIGKNDTLFKDWLIESQRSVRTTKYWLLDERTRIAGCHMIRDLVLDIIKEEGVDTYKHFIREVIEDGRRGFVNQVKTLLIPGKYRQVSFVDVPYKNLDVPPYARVNTIMHAPTEMTVHKDGKFQINFEGVNRWGWHSYNATPVSITSGIWVMMSQTLIPNDRVNDGAYFASQFDLPYGSWLNPDDIRTAHSYAWHFLVSAWSPLWRALSRNYFARGYLEEVNAGNANTSNWLQGGGYNQFNENHAVNSFESAAEGVGASAVRDGISHAAAIWNPEGDMGDMEIWELAEPLLYLGRSIKPNTAGYGKYRGGSGYETLRMVYGAKDWTMFFMGNGYMSSDCGLMGGYPAASGYRFEAHGTNLKERIEKRLPIPTGGDADPDNPTYDQLMEAKEIIRDKQSITTETIFENYDLYLNYLRGGPGFGDPLERKPNMIQDDLNEGHLLPRYAESVYGAVVSQNEKGKYIVDEKATEKRRKQMRKERLKRGVPVKEWMEQERQKIINKEAAVQVRHMYASSFALSEKFVNEFKEFWNLPKEWYLSEDELGVPTFGAKINHQKKS
;
A
#
# COMPACT_ATOMS: atom_id res chain seq x y z
N MET A 1 -9.31 -29.20 -47.19
CA MET A 1 -9.49 -29.53 -45.76
C MET A 1 -8.65 -30.72 -45.42
N THR A 2 -7.44 -30.47 -44.92
CA THR A 2 -6.51 -31.49 -44.43
C THR A 2 -6.99 -32.03 -43.08
N ILE A 3 -6.55 -33.23 -42.73
CA ILE A 3 -6.86 -33.95 -41.48
C ILE A 3 -6.54 -33.12 -40.21
N THR A 4 -5.74 -32.06 -40.34
CA THR A 4 -5.44 -31.06 -39.30
C THR A 4 -6.56 -30.07 -38.99
N GLU A 5 -7.46 -29.74 -39.93
CA GLU A 5 -8.58 -28.82 -39.65
C GLU A 5 -9.74 -29.52 -38.91
N LYS A 6 -9.91 -30.83 -39.11
CA LYS A 6 -10.91 -31.62 -38.37
C LYS A 6 -10.51 -31.93 -36.92
N ALA A 7 -9.23 -31.84 -36.57
CA ALA A 7 -8.76 -32.02 -35.20
C ALA A 7 -9.00 -30.79 -34.30
N LEU A 8 -9.23 -29.61 -34.89
CA LEU A 8 -9.52 -28.37 -34.16
C LEU A 8 -11.01 -28.20 -33.82
N GLN A 9 -11.91 -28.96 -34.44
CA GLN A 9 -13.37 -28.89 -34.18
C GLN A 9 -13.84 -29.69 -32.96
N ASN A 10 -12.95 -30.41 -32.25
CA ASN A 10 -13.31 -31.30 -31.14
C ASN A 10 -12.58 -30.98 -29.81
N ARG A 11 -12.21 -29.73 -29.56
CA ARG A 11 -11.91 -29.30 -28.17
C ARG A 11 -13.23 -28.84 -27.55
N ASN A 12 -13.77 -29.63 -26.61
CA ASN A 12 -14.87 -29.19 -25.77
C ASN A 12 -14.40 -27.91 -25.06
N THR A 13 -15.06 -26.78 -25.35
CA THR A 13 -14.85 -25.52 -24.63
C THR A 13 -15.07 -25.74 -23.14
N ILE A 14 -14.30 -25.08 -22.28
CA ILE A 14 -14.42 -25.30 -20.83
C ILE A 14 -15.48 -24.41 -20.16
N GLY A 15 -15.95 -23.38 -20.86
CA GLY A 15 -17.01 -22.51 -20.36
C GLY A 15 -18.42 -23.10 -20.55
N TRP A 16 -19.42 -22.39 -20.02
CA TRP A 16 -20.79 -22.86 -19.97
C TRP A 16 -21.48 -22.77 -21.34
N ASP A 17 -22.44 -23.66 -21.57
CA ASP A 17 -23.26 -23.69 -22.80
C ASP A 17 -22.43 -23.80 -24.09
N GLY A 18 -21.27 -24.46 -24.03
CA GLY A 18 -20.38 -24.64 -25.18
C GLY A 18 -19.58 -23.38 -25.58
N LYS A 19 -19.43 -22.43 -24.65
CA LYS A 19 -18.66 -21.19 -24.87
C LYS A 19 -17.25 -21.31 -24.32
N THR A 20 -16.32 -20.61 -24.95
CA THR A 20 -15.01 -20.30 -24.34
C THR A 20 -15.18 -19.34 -23.16
N VAL A 21 -14.24 -19.34 -22.23
CA VAL A 21 -14.25 -18.40 -21.09
C VAL A 21 -14.13 -16.96 -21.57
N LYS A 22 -13.41 -16.73 -22.68
CA LYS A 22 -13.29 -15.42 -23.35
C LYS A 22 -14.63 -14.91 -23.89
N GLN A 23 -15.45 -15.79 -24.47
CA GLN A 23 -16.81 -15.44 -24.89
C GLN A 23 -17.70 -15.10 -23.70
N MET A 24 -17.67 -15.91 -22.63
CA MET A 24 -18.44 -15.63 -21.40
C MET A 24 -18.07 -14.26 -20.80
N ARG A 25 -16.77 -13.96 -20.71
CA ARG A 25 -16.27 -12.68 -20.22
C ARG A 25 -16.73 -11.51 -21.09
N LYS A 26 -16.62 -11.65 -22.41
CA LYS A 26 -17.07 -10.59 -23.32
C LYS A 26 -18.55 -10.29 -23.15
N GLU A 27 -19.38 -11.33 -23.07
CA GLU A 27 -20.83 -11.20 -22.86
C GLU A 27 -21.16 -10.52 -21.52
N ILE A 28 -20.48 -10.91 -20.43
CA ILE A 28 -20.75 -10.33 -19.10
C ILE A 28 -20.35 -8.84 -19.06
N ASP A 29 -19.25 -8.45 -19.70
CA ASP A 29 -18.81 -7.05 -19.78
C ASP A 29 -19.75 -6.21 -20.67
N GLU A 30 -20.24 -6.76 -21.78
CA GLU A 30 -21.19 -6.09 -22.68
C GLU A 30 -22.56 -5.89 -22.00
N VAL A 31 -23.14 -6.92 -21.40
CA VAL A 31 -24.44 -6.82 -20.74
C VAL A 31 -24.37 -5.92 -19.50
N SER A 32 -23.26 -5.97 -18.74
CA SER A 32 -23.10 -5.13 -17.55
C SER A 32 -23.01 -3.66 -17.93
N ARG A 33 -22.25 -3.32 -18.98
CA ARG A 33 -22.20 -1.95 -19.50
C ARG A 33 -23.54 -1.48 -20.06
N ALA A 34 -24.25 -2.32 -20.81
CA ALA A 34 -25.52 -1.95 -21.43
C ALA A 34 -26.64 -1.72 -20.40
N THR A 35 -26.63 -2.45 -19.29
CA THR A 35 -27.71 -2.41 -18.29
C THR A 35 -27.39 -1.54 -17.08
N GLY A 36 -26.11 -1.33 -16.75
CA GLY A 36 -25.66 -0.73 -15.50
C GLY A 36 -25.71 -1.67 -14.29
N HIS A 37 -25.97 -2.96 -14.51
CA HIS A 37 -26.06 -4.01 -13.49
C HIS A 37 -25.12 -5.16 -13.84
N TYR A 38 -24.35 -5.66 -12.87
CA TYR A 38 -23.44 -6.78 -13.10
C TYR A 38 -24.21 -8.00 -13.62
N ALA A 39 -23.70 -8.64 -14.68
CA ALA A 39 -24.32 -9.73 -15.41
C ALA A 39 -25.75 -9.44 -15.92
N GLY A 40 -26.15 -8.16 -16.03
CA GLY A 40 -27.49 -7.77 -16.46
C GLY A 40 -28.58 -7.93 -15.38
N LEU A 41 -28.19 -8.23 -14.14
CA LEU A 41 -29.10 -8.60 -13.05
C LEU A 41 -29.86 -7.39 -12.48
N ARG A 42 -31.05 -7.11 -13.05
CA ARG A 42 -31.97 -6.07 -12.54
C ARG A 42 -32.74 -6.50 -11.29
N THR A 43 -32.90 -7.79 -11.07
CA THR A 43 -33.39 -8.41 -9.82
C THR A 43 -32.35 -9.41 -9.32
N LEU A 44 -32.49 -9.88 -8.08
CA LEU A 44 -31.67 -10.94 -7.51
C LEU A 44 -32.56 -12.16 -7.19
N PRO A 45 -32.91 -12.99 -8.19
CA PRO A 45 -33.94 -14.02 -8.03
C PRO A 45 -33.71 -14.99 -6.88
N LEU A 46 -32.50 -15.52 -6.69
CA LEU A 46 -32.18 -16.43 -5.60
C LEU A 46 -32.32 -15.72 -4.26
N LYS A 47 -31.77 -14.51 -4.12
CA LYS A 47 -31.89 -13.73 -2.87
C LYS A 47 -33.34 -13.32 -2.57
N GLU A 48 -34.11 -12.96 -3.58
CA GLU A 48 -35.50 -12.49 -3.43
C GLU A 48 -36.47 -13.64 -3.13
N THR A 49 -36.29 -14.81 -3.76
CA THR A 49 -37.19 -15.96 -3.59
C THR A 49 -36.79 -16.89 -2.45
N ASP A 50 -35.49 -17.04 -2.17
CA ASP A 50 -34.97 -17.89 -1.10
C ASP A 50 -33.77 -17.23 -0.39
N PRO A 51 -34.02 -16.17 0.40
CA PRO A 51 -32.95 -15.44 1.10
C PRO A 51 -32.21 -16.31 2.11
N ILE A 52 -32.86 -17.34 2.69
CA ILE A 52 -32.22 -18.25 3.65
C ILE A 52 -31.13 -19.06 2.94
N ARG A 53 -31.46 -19.61 1.77
CA ARG A 53 -30.50 -20.36 0.97
C ARG A 53 -29.37 -19.49 0.45
N TYR A 54 -29.68 -18.28 -0.02
CA TYR A 54 -28.68 -17.31 -0.44
C TYR A 54 -27.67 -17.00 0.69
N GLU A 55 -28.16 -16.64 1.89
CA GLU A 55 -27.26 -16.32 3.02
C GLU A 55 -26.52 -17.56 3.54
N LYS A 56 -27.12 -18.76 3.48
CA LYS A 56 -26.44 -20.01 3.83
C LYS A 56 -25.21 -20.23 2.95
N ILE A 57 -25.35 -20.08 1.63
CA ILE A 57 -24.24 -20.23 0.67
C ILE A 57 -23.18 -19.17 0.94
N PHE A 58 -23.57 -17.90 1.08
CA PHE A 58 -22.63 -16.82 1.38
C PHE A 58 -21.86 -17.06 2.68
N SER A 59 -22.56 -17.43 3.76
CA SER A 59 -21.96 -17.66 5.07
C SER A 59 -20.97 -18.83 5.04
N LYS A 60 -21.32 -19.94 4.37
CA LYS A 60 -20.44 -21.12 4.23
C LYS A 60 -19.20 -20.80 3.40
N LEU A 61 -19.34 -20.10 2.27
CA LEU A 61 -18.21 -19.68 1.43
C LEU A 61 -17.30 -18.71 2.18
N ARG A 62 -17.86 -17.67 2.80
CA ARG A 62 -17.08 -16.67 3.55
C ARG A 62 -16.34 -17.31 4.73
N GLY A 63 -17.03 -18.14 5.51
CA GLY A 63 -16.41 -18.86 6.62
C GLY A 63 -15.28 -19.79 6.15
N GLY A 64 -15.45 -20.44 5.00
CA GLY A 64 -14.45 -21.32 4.43
C GLY A 64 -13.20 -20.61 3.91
N VAL A 65 -13.33 -19.47 3.21
CA VAL A 65 -12.14 -18.70 2.77
C VAL A 65 -11.37 -18.09 3.95
N VAL A 66 -12.07 -17.64 5.00
CA VAL A 66 -11.44 -17.19 6.25
C VAL A 66 -10.71 -18.35 6.94
N HIS A 67 -11.35 -19.52 7.04
CA HIS A 67 -10.73 -20.71 7.62
C HIS A 67 -9.50 -21.20 6.84
N ALA A 68 -9.55 -21.13 5.50
CA ALA A 68 -8.41 -21.47 4.64
C ALA A 68 -7.20 -20.56 4.93
N ARG A 69 -7.41 -19.24 5.05
CA ARG A 69 -6.35 -18.30 5.47
C ARG A 69 -5.76 -18.69 6.83
N GLU A 70 -6.60 -18.82 7.86
CA GLU A 70 -6.14 -19.04 9.23
C GLU A 70 -5.44 -20.39 9.43
N THR A 71 -5.81 -21.39 8.63
CA THR A 71 -5.20 -22.72 8.69
C THR A 71 -3.91 -22.77 7.89
N ALA A 72 -3.93 -22.29 6.63
CA ALA A 72 -2.80 -22.41 5.73
C ALA A 72 -1.61 -21.56 6.19
N LYS A 73 -1.83 -20.41 6.84
CA LYS A 73 -0.72 -19.56 7.31
C LYS A 73 0.24 -20.28 8.25
N ARG A 74 -0.23 -21.29 8.98
CA ARG A 74 0.57 -22.11 9.91
C ARG A 74 1.56 -23.05 9.21
N VAL A 75 1.55 -23.13 7.88
CA VAL A 75 2.52 -23.90 7.08
C VAL A 75 3.80 -23.09 6.84
N ALA A 76 3.72 -21.76 6.83
CA ALA A 76 4.84 -20.89 6.52
C ALA A 76 5.90 -20.92 7.63
N ALA A 77 7.17 -20.76 7.23
CA ALA A 77 8.26 -20.45 8.17
C ALA A 77 8.52 -18.94 8.30
N SER A 78 8.02 -18.13 7.36
CA SER A 78 8.19 -16.69 7.37
C SER A 78 7.24 -16.06 8.39
N PRO A 79 7.72 -15.25 9.35
CA PRO A 79 6.84 -14.54 10.29
C PRO A 79 5.83 -13.63 9.58
N ILE A 80 6.20 -13.07 8.41
CA ILE A 80 5.35 -12.25 7.55
C ILE A 80 4.02 -12.98 7.24
N VAL A 81 4.07 -14.29 6.99
CA VAL A 81 2.87 -15.07 6.66
C VAL A 81 2.28 -15.70 7.92
N GLU A 82 3.11 -16.31 8.76
CA GLU A 82 2.66 -17.15 9.89
C GLU A 82 2.04 -16.32 11.02
N GLN A 83 2.70 -15.21 11.39
CA GLN A 83 2.31 -14.32 12.48
C GLN A 83 1.48 -13.14 11.97
N GLU A 84 2.07 -12.28 11.14
CA GLU A 84 1.43 -11.03 10.66
C GLU A 84 0.22 -11.31 9.74
N GLY A 85 0.23 -12.46 9.06
CA GLY A 85 -0.90 -12.88 8.23
C GLY A 85 -0.95 -12.13 6.89
N GLU A 86 0.20 -11.84 6.27
CA GLU A 86 0.28 -11.20 4.96
C GLU A 86 0.10 -12.20 3.81
N LEU A 87 -1.10 -12.77 3.84
CA LEU A 87 -1.65 -13.68 2.86
C LEU A 87 -3.15 -13.41 2.69
N CYS A 88 -3.67 -13.73 1.52
CA CYS A 88 -5.09 -13.58 1.21
C CYS A 88 -5.55 -14.71 0.28
N PHE A 89 -6.79 -15.17 0.47
CA PHE A 89 -7.44 -16.13 -0.41
C PHE A 89 -8.77 -15.59 -0.92
N THR A 90 -8.99 -15.71 -2.23
CA THR A 90 -10.18 -15.18 -2.89
C THR A 90 -10.75 -16.19 -3.87
N LEU A 91 -12.08 -16.33 -3.85
CA LEU A 91 -12.84 -17.16 -4.79
C LEU A 91 -13.37 -16.27 -5.93
N TYR A 92 -13.30 -16.77 -7.17
CA TYR A 92 -13.67 -16.03 -8.38
C TYR A 92 -14.65 -16.82 -9.25
N THR A 93 -15.47 -16.10 -10.02
CA THR A 93 -16.28 -16.66 -11.11
C THR A 93 -15.39 -17.14 -12.26
N PRO A 94 -15.88 -17.97 -13.21
CA PRO A 94 -15.12 -18.35 -14.40
C PRO A 94 -14.56 -17.14 -15.18
N GLU A 95 -15.30 -16.03 -15.21
CA GLU A 95 -14.94 -14.77 -15.88
C GLU A 95 -13.89 -13.94 -15.10
N GLY A 96 -13.46 -14.41 -13.93
CA GLY A 96 -12.38 -13.80 -13.13
C GLY A 96 -12.84 -12.68 -12.20
N ASP A 97 -14.12 -12.58 -11.88
CA ASP A 97 -14.65 -11.57 -10.95
C ASP A 97 -14.80 -12.16 -9.54
N SER A 98 -14.39 -11.42 -8.51
CA SER A 98 -14.34 -11.95 -7.14
C SER A 98 -15.74 -12.18 -6.55
N ILE A 99 -15.92 -13.30 -5.85
CA ILE A 99 -17.18 -13.71 -5.21
C ILE A 99 -17.12 -13.38 -3.72
N VAL A 100 -16.07 -13.86 -3.05
CA VAL A 100 -15.79 -13.66 -1.63
C VAL A 100 -14.29 -13.81 -1.36
N THR A 101 -13.82 -13.16 -0.29
CA THR A 101 -12.40 -13.15 0.10
C THR A 101 -12.24 -13.34 1.59
N SER A 102 -11.08 -13.87 2.02
CA SER A 102 -10.58 -13.68 3.37
C SER A 102 -10.23 -12.20 3.61
N THR A 103 -9.93 -11.84 4.86
CA THR A 103 -9.23 -10.58 5.17
C THR A 103 -7.71 -10.73 4.94
N GLY A 104 -6.87 -9.83 5.49
CA GLY A 104 -5.44 -9.71 5.18
C GLY A 104 -5.15 -8.74 4.02
N ILE A 105 -4.17 -9.08 3.17
CA ILE A 105 -3.73 -8.27 2.01
C ILE A 105 -4.73 -8.29 0.83
N ILE A 106 -5.94 -7.79 1.06
CA ILE A 106 -7.07 -7.90 0.12
C ILE A 106 -6.93 -7.03 -1.14
N ILE A 107 -5.87 -6.24 -1.29
CA ILE A 107 -5.55 -5.60 -2.58
C ILE A 107 -5.45 -6.63 -3.70
N HIS A 108 -5.05 -7.87 -3.38
CA HIS A 108 -4.89 -8.94 -4.36
C HIS A 108 -6.20 -9.57 -4.83
N VAL A 109 -7.34 -9.19 -4.24
CA VAL A 109 -8.66 -9.48 -4.82
C VAL A 109 -8.69 -9.01 -6.29
N GLY A 110 -8.25 -7.77 -6.54
CA GLY A 110 -8.19 -7.22 -7.88
C GLY A 110 -7.00 -7.71 -8.71
N THR A 111 -5.82 -7.89 -8.12
CA THR A 111 -4.61 -8.28 -8.88
C THR A 111 -4.66 -9.72 -9.38
N MET A 112 -5.14 -10.67 -8.57
CA MET A 112 -5.35 -12.06 -9.01
C MET A 112 -6.49 -12.14 -10.02
N GLY A 113 -7.57 -11.37 -9.84
CA GLY A 113 -8.64 -11.22 -10.83
C GLY A 113 -8.13 -10.68 -12.17
N ALA A 114 -7.22 -9.70 -12.15
CA ALA A 114 -6.58 -9.17 -13.35
C ALA A 114 -5.68 -10.21 -14.04
N ALA A 115 -4.94 -11.03 -13.28
CA ALA A 115 -4.15 -12.14 -13.82
C ALA A 115 -5.04 -13.21 -14.48
N ILE A 116 -6.17 -13.58 -13.86
CA ILE A 116 -7.17 -14.47 -14.46
C ILE A 116 -7.71 -13.88 -15.77
N LYS A 117 -8.12 -12.60 -15.74
CA LYS A 117 -8.62 -11.89 -16.93
C LYS A 117 -7.55 -11.78 -18.03
N TYR A 118 -6.28 -11.67 -17.67
CA TYR A 118 -5.17 -11.70 -18.62
C TYR A 118 -5.07 -13.07 -19.30
N MET A 119 -5.12 -14.18 -18.55
CA MET A 119 -5.14 -15.53 -19.13
C MET A 119 -6.31 -15.71 -20.10
N ILE A 120 -7.52 -15.26 -19.70
CA ILE A 120 -8.73 -15.30 -20.54
C ILE A 120 -8.53 -14.53 -21.85
N ASN A 121 -7.95 -13.32 -21.78
CA ASN A 121 -7.79 -12.46 -22.94
C ASN A 121 -6.66 -12.88 -23.89
N ASN A 122 -5.70 -13.67 -23.40
CA ASN A 122 -4.54 -14.16 -24.15
C ASN A 122 -4.66 -15.66 -24.50
N ASP A 123 -5.89 -16.17 -24.61
CA ASP A 123 -6.20 -17.48 -25.18
C ASP A 123 -5.51 -18.66 -24.47
N TYR A 124 -5.34 -18.55 -23.15
CA TYR A 124 -4.77 -19.62 -22.31
C TYR A 124 -5.60 -20.91 -22.34
N GLU A 125 -6.91 -20.81 -22.62
CA GLU A 125 -7.79 -21.97 -22.86
C GLU A 125 -7.27 -22.84 -24.02
N GLU A 126 -6.61 -22.25 -25.02
CA GLU A 126 -6.02 -22.97 -26.14
C GLU A 126 -4.59 -23.45 -25.86
N ASN A 127 -3.76 -22.56 -25.32
CA ASN A 127 -2.36 -22.83 -25.01
C ASN A 127 -1.89 -21.91 -23.87
N PRO A 128 -1.45 -22.45 -22.72
CA PRO A 128 -1.08 -23.84 -22.43
C PRO A 128 -2.25 -24.78 -22.12
N GLY A 129 -3.49 -24.35 -22.31
CA GLY A 129 -4.68 -25.05 -21.86
C GLY A 129 -4.97 -24.76 -20.39
N ILE A 130 -6.23 -24.88 -19.99
CA ILE A 130 -6.69 -24.79 -18.60
C ILE A 130 -7.44 -26.09 -18.32
N GLU A 131 -6.86 -26.95 -17.47
CA GLU A 131 -7.39 -28.27 -17.15
C GLU A 131 -7.61 -28.42 -15.64
N ASP A 132 -8.44 -29.39 -15.25
CA ASP A 132 -8.62 -29.74 -13.85
C ASP A 132 -7.30 -30.23 -13.22
N GLY A 133 -7.02 -29.78 -12.00
CA GLY A 133 -5.77 -30.04 -11.29
C GLY A 133 -4.54 -29.28 -11.81
N ASP A 134 -4.69 -28.32 -12.74
CA ASP A 134 -3.61 -27.39 -13.09
C ASP A 134 -3.31 -26.38 -11.97
N ILE A 135 -2.05 -25.95 -11.87
CA ILE A 135 -1.61 -24.93 -10.89
C ILE A 135 -0.88 -23.83 -11.66
N PHE A 136 -1.35 -22.59 -11.53
CA PHE A 136 -0.71 -21.41 -12.12
C PHE A 136 -0.02 -20.56 -11.05
N CYS A 137 1.10 -19.93 -11.42
CA CYS A 137 1.82 -18.96 -10.60
C CYS A 137 1.98 -17.64 -11.34
N ASN A 138 1.83 -16.53 -10.62
CA ASN A 138 1.99 -15.19 -11.18
C ASN A 138 2.47 -14.20 -10.14
N ASN A 139 3.38 -13.31 -10.52
CA ASN A 139 3.66 -12.09 -9.77
C ASN A 139 3.97 -10.89 -10.71
N ASP A 140 3.66 -11.00 -12.00
CA ASP A 140 3.99 -9.96 -12.98
C ASP A 140 3.23 -8.65 -12.74
N CYS A 141 3.96 -7.59 -12.41
CA CYS A 141 3.41 -6.25 -12.19
C CYS A 141 2.83 -5.63 -13.46
N GLN A 142 3.35 -5.96 -14.65
CA GLN A 142 2.86 -5.42 -15.92
C GLN A 142 1.44 -5.90 -16.25
N ILE A 143 0.97 -6.93 -15.57
CA ILE A 143 -0.39 -7.48 -15.67
C ILE A 143 -1.30 -6.95 -14.55
N GLY A 144 -0.76 -6.15 -13.62
CA GLY A 144 -1.52 -5.47 -12.59
C GLY A 144 -1.16 -5.85 -11.16
N ASN A 145 -0.16 -6.71 -10.93
CA ASN A 145 0.30 -6.99 -9.57
C ASN A 145 0.90 -5.74 -8.90
N VAL A 146 0.94 -5.72 -7.57
CA VAL A 146 1.50 -4.60 -6.80
C VAL A 146 3.02 -4.54 -6.99
N HIS A 147 3.70 -5.62 -6.64
CA HIS A 147 5.14 -5.77 -6.75
C HIS A 147 5.53 -7.25 -6.82
N PRO A 148 6.77 -7.60 -7.20
CA PRO A 148 7.17 -8.98 -7.43
C PRO A 148 7.10 -9.89 -6.19
N CYS A 149 7.23 -9.35 -4.98
CA CYS A 149 7.23 -10.18 -3.75
C CYS A 149 5.83 -10.67 -3.34
N ASP A 150 4.76 -10.15 -3.93
CA ASP A 150 3.43 -10.70 -3.72
C ASP A 150 3.16 -11.77 -4.78
N VAL A 151 3.29 -13.05 -4.39
CA VAL A 151 3.24 -14.17 -5.33
C VAL A 151 1.88 -14.83 -5.30
N HIS A 152 1.23 -14.91 -6.47
CA HIS A 152 -0.07 -15.54 -6.64
C HIS A 152 0.10 -17.03 -6.99
N THR A 153 -0.76 -17.86 -6.41
CA THR A 153 -1.10 -19.20 -6.91
C THR A 153 -2.56 -19.19 -7.31
N ILE A 154 -2.86 -19.62 -8.53
CA ILE A 154 -4.21 -19.60 -9.11
C ILE A 154 -4.56 -21.01 -9.56
N VAL A 155 -5.68 -21.55 -9.08
CA VAL A 155 -6.15 -22.90 -9.38
C VAL A 155 -7.56 -22.82 -9.98
N PRO A 156 -7.81 -23.41 -11.17
CA PRO A 156 -9.15 -23.52 -11.72
C PRO A 156 -9.98 -24.54 -10.95
N ILE A 157 -11.29 -24.32 -10.87
CA ILE A 157 -12.23 -25.23 -10.21
C ILE A 157 -13.19 -25.79 -11.27
N PHE A 158 -13.20 -27.11 -11.45
CA PHE A 158 -14.02 -27.79 -12.45
C PHE A 158 -15.16 -28.61 -11.82
N TYR A 159 -16.30 -28.69 -12.50
CA TYR A 159 -17.39 -29.62 -12.18
C TYR A 159 -18.06 -30.10 -13.46
N GLY A 160 -18.20 -31.42 -13.64
CA GLY A 160 -18.82 -31.99 -14.83
C GLY A 160 -18.07 -31.69 -16.15
N GLY A 161 -16.77 -31.38 -16.08
CA GLY A 161 -15.96 -30.98 -17.23
C GLY A 161 -16.04 -29.49 -17.60
N GLU A 162 -16.84 -28.69 -16.88
CA GLU A 162 -16.93 -27.25 -17.05
C GLU A 162 -16.14 -26.51 -15.96
N LEU A 163 -15.56 -25.36 -16.30
CA LEU A 163 -14.97 -24.43 -15.36
C LEU A 163 -16.08 -23.71 -14.60
N ILE A 164 -16.12 -23.84 -13.27
CA ILE A 164 -17.12 -23.21 -12.40
C ILE A 164 -16.56 -22.08 -11.53
N GLY A 165 -15.25 -21.87 -11.56
CA GLY A 165 -14.61 -20.73 -10.90
C GLY A 165 -13.10 -20.87 -10.82
N TRP A 166 -12.47 -19.97 -10.09
CA TRP A 166 -11.05 -20.01 -9.75
C TRP A 166 -10.87 -19.73 -8.27
N VAL A 167 -9.78 -20.22 -7.69
CA VAL A 167 -9.29 -19.73 -6.41
C VAL A 167 -7.91 -19.12 -6.61
N GLY A 168 -7.72 -17.92 -6.07
CA GLY A 168 -6.43 -17.26 -5.95
C GLY A 168 -5.97 -17.26 -4.50
N GLY A 169 -4.71 -17.61 -4.27
CA GLY A 169 -4.01 -17.42 -3.01
C GLY A 169 -2.77 -16.57 -3.22
N VAL A 170 -2.52 -15.61 -2.35
CA VAL A 170 -1.31 -14.77 -2.36
C VAL A 170 -0.60 -14.87 -1.03
N THR A 171 0.72 -14.81 -1.04
CA THR A 171 1.54 -14.51 0.13
C THR A 171 2.59 -13.48 -0.26
N HIS A 172 2.94 -12.62 0.68
CA HIS A 172 4.14 -11.80 0.57
C HIS A 172 5.38 -12.65 0.90
N VAL A 173 6.27 -12.83 -0.06
CA VAL A 173 7.56 -13.51 0.16
C VAL A 173 8.64 -12.51 0.60
N ILE A 174 9.66 -12.99 1.33
CA ILE A 174 10.72 -12.10 1.86
C ILE A 174 11.55 -11.44 0.75
N ASP A 175 11.87 -12.18 -0.31
CA ASP A 175 12.77 -11.76 -1.38
C ASP A 175 12.47 -12.54 -2.66
N VAL A 176 12.65 -11.87 -3.81
CA VAL A 176 12.54 -12.48 -5.14
C VAL A 176 13.83 -12.35 -5.97
N GLY A 177 14.99 -12.16 -5.34
CA GLY A 177 16.26 -12.05 -6.04
C GLY A 177 16.42 -10.78 -6.88
N ALA A 178 15.83 -9.66 -6.45
CA ALA A 178 16.16 -8.34 -7.00
C ALA A 178 17.63 -7.97 -6.68
N THR A 179 18.16 -6.92 -7.31
CA THR A 179 19.57 -6.55 -7.10
C THR A 179 19.91 -6.33 -5.62
N ALA A 180 19.06 -5.62 -4.88
CA ALA A 180 19.20 -5.46 -3.44
C ALA A 180 18.45 -6.56 -2.66
N PRO A 181 18.92 -6.95 -1.46
CA PRO A 181 18.31 -8.00 -0.63
C PRO A 181 17.16 -7.48 0.23
N GLY A 182 15.94 -7.89 -0.09
CA GLY A 182 14.71 -7.50 0.62
C GLY A 182 13.49 -7.58 -0.30
N SER A 183 12.33 -7.15 0.18
CA SER A 183 11.12 -7.11 -0.66
C SER A 183 10.85 -5.71 -1.23
N MET A 184 10.99 -4.68 -0.41
CA MET A 184 10.78 -3.27 -0.73
C MET A 184 12.07 -2.60 -1.22
N THR A 185 12.69 -3.19 -2.24
CA THR A 185 14.08 -2.90 -2.59
C THR A 185 14.31 -1.51 -3.19
N VAL A 186 15.47 -0.94 -2.86
CA VAL A 186 16.04 0.27 -3.47
C VAL A 186 17.23 -0.14 -4.31
N GLY A 187 17.42 0.47 -5.48
CA GLY A 187 18.46 0.06 -6.41
C GLY A 187 17.89 -0.36 -7.76
N PRO A 188 16.86 -1.24 -7.82
CA PRO A 188 16.19 -1.53 -9.07
C PRO A 188 15.63 -0.26 -9.70
N VAL A 189 16.17 0.12 -10.84
CA VAL A 189 15.69 1.27 -11.62
C VAL A 189 14.91 0.83 -12.85
N THR A 190 14.96 -0.45 -13.21
CA THR A 190 14.19 -1.05 -14.30
C THR A 190 13.60 -2.40 -13.90
N ARG A 191 12.73 -2.98 -14.75
CA ARG A 191 12.24 -4.34 -14.58
C ARG A 191 13.37 -5.39 -14.52
N TYR A 192 14.49 -5.14 -15.18
CA TYR A 192 15.55 -6.13 -15.40
C TYR A 192 16.45 -6.37 -14.18
N ASP A 193 16.35 -5.50 -13.18
CA ASP A 193 17.00 -5.58 -11.88
C ASP A 193 16.00 -5.78 -10.72
N ASP A 194 14.70 -5.85 -11.03
CA ASP A 194 13.55 -5.86 -10.10
C ASP A 194 13.05 -7.28 -9.80
N GLY A 195 13.97 -8.24 -9.72
CA GLY A 195 13.71 -9.61 -9.23
C GLY A 195 12.99 -10.55 -10.19
N TYR A 196 12.71 -11.76 -9.69
CA TYR A 196 12.10 -12.86 -10.42
C TYR A 196 10.62 -12.61 -10.68
N GLN A 197 10.26 -12.47 -11.96
CA GLN A 197 8.90 -12.13 -12.40
C GLN A 197 8.32 -13.23 -13.30
N VAL A 198 7.11 -13.67 -12.95
CA VAL A 198 6.41 -14.83 -13.48
C VAL A 198 5.07 -14.36 -14.03
N ALA A 199 4.91 -14.49 -15.35
CA ALA A 199 3.71 -14.09 -16.07
C ALA A 199 2.78 -15.30 -16.26
N CYS A 200 1.84 -15.50 -15.32
CA CYS A 200 0.80 -16.54 -15.38
C CYS A 200 1.30 -17.95 -15.79
N ARG A 201 2.47 -18.38 -15.31
CA ARG A 201 3.06 -19.67 -15.70
C ARG A 201 2.24 -20.84 -15.15
N LYS A 202 1.95 -21.85 -15.96
CA LYS A 202 1.51 -23.17 -15.47
C LYS A 202 2.71 -23.86 -14.81
N ILE A 203 2.65 -24.03 -13.50
CA ILE A 203 3.74 -24.58 -12.67
C ILE A 203 3.45 -25.98 -12.14
N GLY A 204 2.23 -26.48 -12.34
CA GLY A 204 1.85 -27.83 -11.95
C GLY A 204 0.66 -28.34 -12.74
N LYS A 205 0.49 -29.67 -12.72
CA LYS A 205 -0.63 -30.41 -13.31
C LYS A 205 -0.94 -31.62 -12.44
N ASN A 206 -2.21 -32.05 -12.43
CA ASN A 206 -2.69 -33.13 -11.56
C ASN A 206 -2.29 -32.90 -10.09
N ASP A 207 -2.53 -31.68 -9.60
CA ASP A 207 -2.21 -31.22 -8.24
C ASP A 207 -0.72 -31.36 -7.87
N THR A 208 0.17 -31.49 -8.86
CA THR A 208 1.60 -31.75 -8.65
C THR A 208 2.45 -30.70 -9.35
N LEU A 209 3.34 -30.05 -8.59
CA LEU A 209 4.28 -29.07 -9.12
C LEU A 209 5.32 -29.71 -10.05
N PHE A 210 5.67 -29.00 -11.11
CA PHE A 210 6.70 -29.42 -12.04
C PHE A 210 8.09 -29.29 -11.41
N LYS A 211 8.95 -30.27 -11.70
CA LYS A 211 10.29 -30.35 -11.09
C LYS A 211 11.24 -29.25 -11.60
N ASP A 212 11.13 -28.89 -12.88
CA ASP A 212 11.87 -27.78 -13.49
C ASP A 212 11.52 -26.44 -12.86
N TRP A 213 10.23 -26.16 -12.64
CA TRP A 213 9.78 -24.98 -11.89
C TRP A 213 10.39 -24.91 -10.49
N LEU A 214 10.34 -26.02 -9.74
CA LEU A 214 10.92 -26.08 -8.40
C LEU A 214 12.42 -25.79 -8.42
N ILE A 215 13.15 -26.38 -9.37
CA ILE A 215 14.60 -26.18 -9.48
C ILE A 215 14.94 -24.72 -9.82
N GLU A 216 14.20 -24.11 -10.75
CA GLU A 216 14.45 -22.76 -11.26
C GLU A 216 14.03 -21.67 -10.26
N SER A 217 12.83 -21.76 -9.71
CA SER A 217 12.33 -20.74 -8.76
C SER A 217 13.19 -20.67 -7.49
N GLN A 218 13.56 -21.82 -6.92
CA GLN A 218 14.32 -21.91 -5.68
C GLN A 218 15.73 -21.31 -5.74
N ARG A 219 16.35 -21.32 -6.93
CA ARG A 219 17.70 -20.76 -7.16
C ARG A 219 17.68 -19.31 -7.62
N SER A 220 16.49 -18.74 -7.81
CA SER A 220 16.30 -17.36 -8.26
C SER A 220 16.07 -16.40 -7.10
N VAL A 221 16.08 -16.89 -5.85
CA VAL A 221 15.77 -16.12 -4.63
C VAL A 221 16.81 -16.41 -3.55
N ARG A 222 16.96 -15.50 -2.58
CA ARG A 222 17.88 -15.68 -1.44
C ARG A 222 17.29 -16.60 -0.37
N THR A 223 16.04 -16.38 0.01
CA THR A 223 15.36 -17.02 1.16
C THR A 223 14.60 -18.28 0.76
N THR A 224 15.28 -19.25 0.14
CA THR A 224 14.67 -20.42 -0.53
C THR A 224 13.72 -21.25 0.34
N LYS A 225 14.05 -21.50 1.62
CA LYS A 225 13.20 -22.31 2.52
C LYS A 225 11.86 -21.62 2.79
N TYR A 226 11.88 -20.31 2.96
CA TYR A 226 10.71 -19.47 3.18
C TYR A 226 9.83 -19.46 1.91
N TRP A 227 10.42 -19.21 0.74
CA TRP A 227 9.75 -19.28 -0.56
C TRP A 227 9.00 -20.60 -0.76
N LEU A 228 9.64 -21.73 -0.42
CA LEU A 228 9.05 -23.05 -0.57
C LEU A 228 7.83 -23.26 0.32
N LEU A 229 7.91 -22.87 1.59
CA LEU A 229 6.80 -23.04 2.52
C LEU A 229 5.67 -22.06 2.22
N ASP A 230 5.98 -20.86 1.76
CA ASP A 230 4.98 -19.89 1.26
C ASP A 230 4.22 -20.45 0.05
N GLU A 231 4.91 -21.13 -0.88
CA GLU A 231 4.25 -21.82 -2.00
C GLU A 231 3.32 -22.95 -1.52
N ARG A 232 3.72 -23.71 -0.49
CA ARG A 232 2.86 -24.74 0.11
C ARG A 232 1.66 -24.14 0.82
N THR A 233 1.83 -23.02 1.52
CA THR A 233 0.74 -22.26 2.13
C THR A 233 -0.32 -21.88 1.09
N ARG A 234 0.10 -21.32 -0.05
CA ARG A 234 -0.83 -20.93 -1.12
C ARG A 234 -1.57 -22.11 -1.73
N ILE A 235 -0.85 -23.19 -2.08
CA ILE A 235 -1.47 -24.40 -2.66
C ILE A 235 -2.47 -25.04 -1.68
N ALA A 236 -2.12 -25.12 -0.40
CA ALA A 236 -3.00 -25.68 0.63
C ALA A 236 -4.33 -24.92 0.72
N GLY A 237 -4.27 -23.58 0.84
CA GLY A 237 -5.49 -22.77 0.90
C GLY A 237 -6.32 -22.82 -0.38
N CYS A 238 -5.67 -22.84 -1.55
CA CYS A 238 -6.36 -23.03 -2.83
C CYS A 238 -7.13 -24.36 -2.87
N HIS A 239 -6.50 -25.48 -2.51
CA HIS A 239 -7.16 -26.78 -2.53
C HIS A 239 -8.29 -26.87 -1.49
N MET A 240 -8.11 -26.31 -0.28
CA MET A 240 -9.17 -26.25 0.73
C MET A 240 -10.44 -25.54 0.20
N ILE A 241 -10.26 -24.42 -0.51
CA ILE A 241 -11.38 -23.65 -1.07
C ILE A 241 -11.99 -24.36 -2.28
N ARG A 242 -11.18 -24.98 -3.15
CA ARG A 242 -11.68 -25.82 -4.25
C ARG A 242 -12.62 -26.90 -3.72
N ASP A 243 -12.18 -27.65 -2.72
CA ASP A 243 -12.94 -28.76 -2.16
C ASP A 243 -14.23 -28.27 -1.47
N LEU A 244 -14.17 -27.14 -0.76
CA LEU A 244 -15.35 -26.46 -0.20
C LEU A 244 -16.40 -26.12 -1.27
N VAL A 245 -15.97 -25.58 -2.41
CA VAL A 245 -16.87 -25.22 -3.51
C VAL A 245 -17.54 -26.47 -4.10
N LEU A 246 -16.78 -27.55 -4.28
CA LEU A 246 -17.32 -28.83 -4.77
C LEU A 246 -18.34 -29.43 -3.78
N ASP A 247 -18.11 -29.32 -2.49
CA ASP A 247 -19.07 -29.72 -1.46
C ASP A 247 -20.35 -28.89 -1.49
N ILE A 248 -20.25 -27.58 -1.71
CA ILE A 248 -21.42 -26.70 -1.88
C ILE A 248 -22.20 -27.08 -3.13
N ILE A 249 -21.53 -27.34 -4.25
CA ILE A 249 -22.21 -27.77 -5.49
C ILE A 249 -22.92 -29.10 -5.27
N LYS A 250 -22.32 -30.03 -4.52
CA LYS A 250 -22.94 -31.31 -4.17
C LYS A 250 -24.19 -31.16 -3.29
N GLU A 251 -24.19 -30.21 -2.36
CA GLU A 251 -25.31 -29.93 -1.46
C GLU A 251 -26.43 -29.09 -2.11
N GLU A 252 -26.07 -28.06 -2.87
CA GLU A 252 -26.99 -27.04 -3.37
C GLU A 252 -27.33 -27.18 -4.86
N GLY A 253 -26.57 -28.00 -5.59
CA GLY A 253 -26.66 -28.13 -7.03
C GLY A 253 -25.89 -27.02 -7.78
N VAL A 254 -25.34 -27.39 -8.93
CA VAL A 254 -24.49 -26.51 -9.74
C VAL A 254 -25.24 -25.27 -10.25
N ASP A 255 -26.50 -25.39 -10.65
CA ASP A 255 -27.29 -24.26 -11.16
C ASP A 255 -27.52 -23.18 -10.09
N THR A 256 -27.81 -23.61 -8.86
CA THR A 256 -27.94 -22.70 -7.71
C THR A 256 -26.63 -21.95 -7.47
N TYR A 257 -25.50 -22.66 -7.51
CA TYR A 257 -24.18 -22.05 -7.36
C TYR A 257 -23.88 -21.04 -8.49
N LYS A 258 -24.11 -21.42 -9.75
CA LYS A 258 -23.93 -20.55 -10.92
C LYS A 258 -24.77 -19.26 -10.82
N HIS A 259 -26.01 -19.34 -10.31
CA HIS A 259 -26.82 -18.16 -10.03
C HIS A 259 -26.25 -17.32 -8.87
N PHE A 260 -25.93 -17.96 -7.75
CA PHE A 260 -25.42 -17.29 -6.55
C PHE A 260 -24.17 -16.44 -6.84
N ILE A 261 -23.19 -17.00 -7.55
CA ILE A 261 -21.91 -16.31 -7.79
C ILE A 261 -22.06 -15.04 -8.62
N ARG A 262 -23.11 -14.93 -9.45
CA ARG A 262 -23.42 -13.70 -10.19
C ARG A 262 -24.25 -12.73 -9.36
N GLU A 263 -25.24 -13.22 -8.62
CA GLU A 263 -26.09 -12.40 -7.76
C GLU A 263 -25.31 -11.72 -6.64
N VAL A 264 -24.34 -12.38 -6.01
CA VAL A 264 -23.59 -11.82 -4.88
C VAL A 264 -22.68 -10.64 -5.27
N ILE A 265 -22.23 -10.59 -6.52
CA ILE A 265 -21.43 -9.49 -7.05
C ILE A 265 -22.32 -8.28 -7.35
N GLU A 266 -23.49 -8.51 -7.97
CA GLU A 266 -24.49 -7.45 -8.14
C GLU A 266 -25.03 -6.94 -6.80
N ASP A 267 -25.18 -7.81 -5.79
CA ASP A 267 -25.53 -7.44 -4.42
C ASP A 267 -24.47 -6.51 -3.82
N GLY A 268 -23.19 -6.81 -3.99
CA GLY A 268 -22.08 -5.93 -3.60
C GLY A 268 -22.11 -4.57 -4.30
N ARG A 269 -22.36 -4.54 -5.61
CA ARG A 269 -22.50 -3.30 -6.39
C ARG A 269 -23.66 -2.44 -5.87
N ARG A 270 -24.81 -3.05 -5.58
CA ARG A 270 -25.98 -2.37 -5.01
C ARG A 270 -25.71 -1.84 -3.60
N GLY A 271 -25.05 -2.64 -2.77
CA GLY A 271 -24.59 -2.24 -1.43
C GLY A 271 -23.74 -0.97 -1.49
N PHE A 272 -22.70 -0.98 -2.34
CA PHE A 272 -21.84 0.18 -2.55
C PHE A 272 -22.61 1.44 -2.98
N VAL A 273 -23.48 1.34 -3.98
CA VAL A 273 -24.29 2.49 -4.46
C VAL A 273 -25.19 3.03 -3.35
N ASN A 274 -25.75 2.15 -2.51
CA ASN A 274 -26.55 2.56 -1.36
C ASN A 274 -25.71 3.28 -0.31
N GLN A 275 -24.50 2.80 -0.01
CA GLN A 275 -23.59 3.45 0.92
C GLN A 275 -23.14 4.82 0.42
N VAL A 276 -22.81 4.96 -0.86
CA VAL A 276 -22.50 6.27 -1.48
C VAL A 276 -23.66 7.26 -1.26
N LYS A 277 -24.90 6.84 -1.53
CA LYS A 277 -26.08 7.71 -1.32
C LYS A 277 -26.34 8.05 0.14
N THR A 278 -26.01 7.15 1.05
CA THR A 278 -26.29 7.25 2.48
C THR A 278 -25.25 8.10 3.20
N LEU A 279 -23.98 7.89 2.88
CA LEU A 279 -22.85 8.48 3.61
C LEU A 279 -22.26 9.71 2.90
N LEU A 280 -22.33 9.78 1.57
CA LEU A 280 -21.66 10.82 0.79
C LEU A 280 -22.60 11.92 0.29
N ILE A 281 -22.08 13.12 0.09
CA ILE A 281 -22.80 14.29 -0.40
C ILE A 281 -22.41 14.51 -1.88
N PRO A 282 -23.38 14.67 -2.80
CA PRO A 282 -23.08 14.95 -4.19
C PRO A 282 -22.26 16.22 -4.37
N GLY A 283 -21.15 16.13 -5.09
CA GLY A 283 -20.20 17.23 -5.23
C GLY A 283 -18.84 16.80 -5.76
N LYS A 284 -17.93 17.77 -5.87
CA LYS A 284 -16.53 17.57 -6.26
C LYS A 284 -15.60 17.86 -5.09
N TYR A 285 -14.70 16.93 -4.81
CA TYR A 285 -13.76 17.00 -3.71
C TYR A 285 -12.34 16.90 -4.26
N ARG A 286 -11.55 17.98 -4.13
CA ARG A 286 -10.19 18.06 -4.66
C ARG A 286 -9.16 17.98 -3.55
N GLN A 287 -8.17 17.12 -3.72
CA GLN A 287 -7.07 16.91 -2.79
C GLN A 287 -5.78 16.64 -3.59
N VAL A 288 -4.65 16.61 -2.89
CA VAL A 288 -3.35 16.27 -3.48
C VAL A 288 -2.48 15.62 -2.40
N SER A 289 -1.51 14.82 -2.83
CA SER A 289 -0.40 14.34 -2.00
C SER A 289 0.90 14.28 -2.80
N PHE A 290 1.98 14.14 -2.06
CA PHE A 290 3.35 14.12 -2.57
C PHE A 290 4.20 13.14 -1.77
N VAL A 291 5.28 12.63 -2.37
CA VAL A 291 6.34 11.94 -1.63
C VAL A 291 7.69 12.15 -2.33
N ASP A 292 8.77 12.15 -1.56
CA ASP A 292 10.12 12.42 -2.04
C ASP A 292 10.83 11.20 -2.65
N VAL A 293 11.65 11.44 -3.67
CA VAL A 293 12.58 10.45 -4.25
C VAL A 293 13.97 11.08 -4.37
N PRO A 294 14.78 11.07 -3.29
CA PRO A 294 16.09 11.73 -3.26
C PRO A 294 17.23 10.88 -3.86
N TYR A 295 17.17 10.52 -5.15
CA TYR A 295 18.14 9.62 -5.80
C TYR A 295 19.46 10.27 -6.24
N LYS A 296 19.59 11.61 -6.15
CA LYS A 296 20.74 12.34 -6.72
C LYS A 296 22.10 11.80 -6.28
N ASN A 297 22.21 11.34 -5.04
CA ASN A 297 23.48 10.90 -4.44
C ASN A 297 23.55 9.37 -4.24
N LEU A 298 22.60 8.60 -4.79
CA LEU A 298 22.60 7.14 -4.66
C LEU A 298 23.45 6.49 -5.76
N ASP A 299 23.97 5.29 -5.46
CA ASP A 299 24.71 4.50 -6.44
C ASP A 299 23.76 3.72 -7.36
N VAL A 300 23.06 4.46 -8.20
CA VAL A 300 22.18 3.96 -9.26
C VAL A 300 22.69 4.42 -10.62
N PRO A 301 22.18 3.92 -11.77
CA PRO A 301 22.62 4.42 -13.08
C PRO A 301 22.49 5.95 -13.22
N PRO A 302 23.40 6.64 -13.94
CA PRO A 302 23.41 8.12 -14.01
C PRO A 302 22.10 8.77 -14.46
N TYR A 303 21.33 8.11 -15.32
CA TYR A 303 20.03 8.62 -15.78
C TYR A 303 18.93 8.59 -14.69
N ALA A 304 19.14 7.83 -13.60
CA ALA A 304 18.25 7.74 -12.46
C ALA A 304 18.69 8.62 -11.27
N ARG A 305 19.91 9.19 -11.30
CA ARG A 305 20.48 10.03 -10.21
C ARG A 305 19.87 11.43 -10.17
N VAL A 306 18.58 11.52 -9.89
CA VAL A 306 17.83 12.78 -9.86
C VAL A 306 16.92 12.81 -8.64
N ASN A 307 16.86 13.95 -7.95
CA ASN A 307 15.82 14.15 -6.95
C ASN A 307 14.50 14.45 -7.66
N THR A 308 13.47 13.66 -7.40
CA THR A 308 12.12 13.88 -7.93
C THR A 308 11.09 13.88 -6.79
N ILE A 309 9.87 14.31 -7.12
CA ILE A 309 8.73 14.33 -6.21
C ILE A 309 7.58 13.69 -6.96
N MET A 310 6.89 12.73 -6.33
CA MET A 310 5.62 12.21 -6.83
C MET A 310 4.53 13.27 -6.65
N HIS A 311 3.67 13.45 -7.65
CA HIS A 311 2.52 14.33 -7.59
C HIS A 311 1.24 13.55 -7.91
N ALA A 312 0.32 13.47 -6.95
CA ALA A 312 -0.97 12.80 -7.09
C ALA A 312 -2.13 13.75 -6.76
N PRO A 313 -2.49 14.68 -7.68
CA PRO A 313 -3.73 15.42 -7.56
C PRO A 313 -4.92 14.47 -7.77
N THR A 314 -6.00 14.70 -7.05
CA THR A 314 -7.18 13.83 -7.13
C THR A 314 -8.48 14.64 -7.01
N GLU A 315 -9.37 14.47 -7.98
CA GLU A 315 -10.76 14.94 -7.93
C GLU A 315 -11.71 13.75 -7.76
N MET A 316 -12.36 13.66 -6.60
CA MET A 316 -13.45 12.71 -6.35
C MET A 316 -14.78 13.39 -6.67
N THR A 317 -15.59 12.77 -7.54
CA THR A 317 -16.92 13.24 -7.90
C THR A 317 -17.99 12.26 -7.43
N VAL A 318 -18.91 12.74 -6.60
CA VAL A 318 -20.08 11.99 -6.11
C VAL A 318 -21.33 12.51 -6.81
N HIS A 319 -22.09 11.62 -7.43
CA HIS A 319 -23.32 11.95 -8.14
C HIS A 319 -24.57 11.63 -7.31
N LYS A 320 -25.70 12.28 -7.65
CA LYS A 320 -26.98 12.08 -6.93
C LYS A 320 -27.53 10.65 -7.04
N ASP A 321 -27.22 9.96 -8.13
CA ASP A 321 -27.64 8.58 -8.41
C ASP A 321 -26.73 7.53 -7.77
N GLY A 322 -25.72 7.95 -6.99
CA GLY A 322 -24.74 7.09 -6.35
C GLY A 322 -23.56 6.69 -7.23
N LYS A 323 -23.45 7.23 -8.45
CA LYS A 323 -22.24 7.07 -9.26
C LYS A 323 -21.06 7.73 -8.56
N PHE A 324 -19.92 7.04 -8.54
CA PHE A 324 -18.70 7.46 -7.87
C PHE A 324 -17.53 7.48 -8.87
N GLN A 325 -16.81 8.60 -8.94
CA GLN A 325 -15.70 8.77 -9.89
C GLN A 325 -14.47 9.34 -9.19
N ILE A 326 -13.29 8.85 -9.55
CA ILE A 326 -12.01 9.40 -9.11
C ILE A 326 -11.16 9.70 -10.35
N ASN A 327 -10.65 10.92 -10.44
CA ASN A 327 -9.85 11.39 -11.55
C ASN A 327 -8.48 11.90 -11.05
N PHE A 328 -7.41 11.42 -11.67
CA PHE A 328 -6.01 11.75 -11.35
C PHE A 328 -5.36 12.71 -12.36
N GLU A 329 -6.14 13.55 -13.04
CA GLU A 329 -5.64 14.56 -13.97
C GLU A 329 -4.58 15.46 -13.32
N GLY A 330 -3.43 15.62 -13.99
CA GLY A 330 -2.29 16.40 -13.47
C GLY A 330 -1.26 15.58 -12.69
N VAL A 331 -1.46 14.26 -12.56
CA VAL A 331 -0.44 13.33 -12.07
C VAL A 331 0.83 13.37 -12.93
N ASN A 332 2.01 13.16 -12.32
CA ASN A 332 3.28 13.13 -13.06
C ASN A 332 3.66 11.73 -13.60
N ARG A 333 4.70 11.70 -14.45
CA ARG A 333 5.17 10.49 -15.14
C ARG A 333 5.76 9.47 -14.17
N TRP A 334 5.78 8.21 -14.59
CA TRP A 334 6.65 7.17 -14.04
C TRP A 334 8.14 7.60 -14.04
N GLY A 335 8.96 6.91 -13.27
CA GLY A 335 10.40 7.21 -13.13
C GLY A 335 11.30 5.98 -13.01
N TRP A 336 12.60 6.22 -13.08
CA TRP A 336 13.66 5.20 -12.98
C TRP A 336 13.95 4.82 -11.52
N HIS A 337 13.00 4.13 -10.91
CA HIS A 337 12.99 3.70 -9.51
C HIS A 337 11.93 2.61 -9.33
N SER A 338 11.95 1.90 -8.21
CA SER A 338 11.03 0.79 -7.89
C SER A 338 9.62 1.21 -7.43
N TYR A 339 9.27 2.50 -7.53
CA TYR A 339 8.04 3.07 -6.96
C TYR A 339 6.86 3.19 -7.94
N ASN A 340 7.01 2.70 -9.17
CA ASN A 340 5.94 2.78 -10.17
C ASN A 340 4.81 1.81 -9.79
N ALA A 341 3.61 2.10 -10.28
CA ALA A 341 2.42 1.32 -10.02
C ALA A 341 1.71 0.96 -11.33
N THR A 342 0.54 0.31 -11.22
CA THR A 342 -0.29 -0.06 -12.36
C THR A 342 -1.74 0.38 -12.16
N PRO A 343 -2.55 0.43 -13.23
CA PRO A 343 -3.98 0.76 -13.11
C PRO A 343 -4.73 -0.16 -12.15
N VAL A 344 -4.36 -1.44 -12.14
CA VAL A 344 -4.97 -2.43 -11.23
C VAL A 344 -4.53 -2.14 -9.80
N SER A 345 -3.23 -2.00 -9.53
CA SER A 345 -2.75 -1.79 -8.16
C SER A 345 -3.32 -0.51 -7.52
N ILE A 346 -3.37 0.61 -8.26
CA ILE A 346 -3.92 1.87 -7.71
C ILE A 346 -5.41 1.77 -7.41
N THR A 347 -6.21 1.14 -8.30
CA THR A 347 -7.66 1.05 -8.14
C THR A 347 -8.07 -0.01 -7.12
N SER A 348 -7.36 -1.13 -7.06
CA SER A 348 -7.56 -2.15 -6.02
C SER A 348 -7.26 -1.60 -4.63
N GLY A 349 -6.23 -0.79 -4.45
CA GLY A 349 -5.99 -0.16 -3.14
C GLY A 349 -7.02 0.91 -2.76
N ILE A 350 -7.60 1.62 -3.74
CA ILE A 350 -8.78 2.46 -3.47
C ILE A 350 -9.98 1.61 -3.02
N TRP A 351 -10.17 0.44 -3.63
CA TRP A 351 -11.20 -0.50 -3.20
C TRP A 351 -10.94 -1.04 -1.78
N VAL A 352 -9.68 -1.30 -1.40
CA VAL A 352 -9.30 -1.64 -0.01
C VAL A 352 -9.63 -0.49 0.94
N MET A 353 -9.33 0.75 0.56
CA MET A 353 -9.73 1.92 1.36
C MET A 353 -11.26 1.97 1.55
N MET A 354 -12.03 1.71 0.48
CA MET A 354 -13.50 1.69 0.56
C MET A 354 -14.01 0.58 1.48
N SER A 355 -13.39 -0.61 1.51
CA SER A 355 -13.78 -1.69 2.40
C SER A 355 -13.55 -1.36 3.88
N GLN A 356 -12.69 -0.40 4.19
CA GLN A 356 -12.40 0.03 5.57
C GLN A 356 -13.36 1.09 6.10
N THR A 357 -14.12 1.78 5.24
CA THR A 357 -14.99 2.90 5.68
C THR A 357 -16.35 2.96 4.99
N LEU A 358 -16.42 2.67 3.69
CA LEU A 358 -17.66 2.85 2.93
C LEU A 358 -18.50 1.57 2.89
N ILE A 359 -17.86 0.41 2.78
CA ILE A 359 -18.54 -0.89 2.64
C ILE A 359 -18.07 -1.99 3.63
N PRO A 360 -17.65 -1.69 4.88
CA PRO A 360 -17.14 -2.73 5.79
C PRO A 360 -18.19 -3.79 6.17
N ASN A 361 -19.48 -3.45 6.07
CA ASN A 361 -20.61 -4.32 6.44
C ASN A 361 -21.37 -4.89 5.22
N ASP A 362 -20.92 -4.58 4.00
CA ASP A 362 -21.54 -5.04 2.75
C ASP A 362 -20.77 -6.25 2.17
N ARG A 363 -21.13 -6.69 0.94
CA ARG A 363 -20.37 -7.75 0.25
C ARG A 363 -19.03 -7.19 -0.23
N VAL A 364 -17.94 -7.66 0.38
CA VAL A 364 -16.57 -7.31 0.00
C VAL A 364 -16.16 -8.17 -1.20
N ASN A 365 -16.43 -7.65 -2.41
CA ASN A 365 -16.08 -8.24 -3.70
C ASN A 365 -15.99 -7.18 -4.82
N ASP A 366 -15.86 -7.61 -6.08
CA ASP A 366 -15.69 -6.73 -7.25
C ASP A 366 -16.91 -5.85 -7.55
N GLY A 367 -18.05 -6.06 -6.89
CA GLY A 367 -19.25 -5.26 -7.08
C GLY A 367 -19.00 -3.75 -6.91
N ALA A 368 -18.24 -3.34 -5.89
CA ALA A 368 -17.89 -1.94 -5.67
C ALA A 368 -16.98 -1.36 -6.78
N TYR A 369 -16.12 -2.20 -7.37
CA TYR A 369 -15.30 -1.82 -8.52
C TYR A 369 -16.19 -1.51 -9.75
N PHE A 370 -17.18 -2.36 -10.05
CA PHE A 370 -18.14 -2.12 -11.14
C PHE A 370 -19.04 -0.90 -10.93
N ALA A 371 -19.16 -0.40 -9.70
CA ALA A 371 -19.89 0.83 -9.38
C ALA A 371 -19.02 2.11 -9.44
N SER A 372 -17.71 1.96 -9.65
CA SER A 372 -16.73 3.04 -9.60
C SER A 372 -16.14 3.32 -10.98
N GLN A 373 -15.76 4.58 -11.23
CA GLN A 373 -15.02 4.97 -12.43
C GLN A 373 -13.69 5.61 -12.03
N PHE A 374 -12.62 5.21 -12.72
CA PHE A 374 -11.26 5.70 -12.49
C PHE A 374 -10.69 6.27 -13.78
N ASP A 375 -10.32 7.54 -13.76
CA ASP A 375 -9.63 8.19 -14.88
C ASP A 375 -8.13 8.30 -14.53
N LEU A 376 -7.33 7.49 -15.21
CA LEU A 376 -5.90 7.28 -14.93
C LEU A 376 -5.06 7.66 -16.16
N PRO A 377 -4.41 8.86 -16.18
CA PRO A 377 -3.68 9.33 -17.36
C PRO A 377 -2.58 8.35 -17.81
N TYR A 378 -2.63 7.91 -19.07
CA TYR A 378 -1.61 7.01 -19.66
C TYR A 378 -0.24 7.70 -19.74
N GLY A 379 0.81 6.98 -19.35
CA GLY A 379 2.17 7.51 -19.18
C GLY A 379 2.46 8.06 -17.78
N SER A 380 1.47 8.12 -16.88
CA SER A 380 1.71 8.50 -15.48
C SER A 380 2.37 7.37 -14.67
N TRP A 381 2.82 7.67 -13.45
CA TRP A 381 3.39 6.64 -12.56
C TRP A 381 2.38 5.55 -12.14
N LEU A 382 1.07 5.84 -12.24
CA LEU A 382 -0.02 4.91 -11.93
C LEU A 382 -0.58 4.18 -13.15
N ASN A 383 -0.20 4.59 -14.35
CA ASN A 383 -0.54 3.94 -15.62
C ASN A 383 0.62 4.08 -16.62
N PRO A 384 1.77 3.43 -16.36
CA PRO A 384 2.97 3.61 -17.16
C PRO A 384 2.79 3.12 -18.60
N ASP A 385 3.46 3.79 -19.54
CA ASP A 385 3.47 3.42 -20.97
C ASP A 385 4.73 2.64 -21.38
N ASP A 386 5.51 2.16 -20.40
CA ASP A 386 6.79 1.51 -20.61
C ASP A 386 6.93 0.22 -19.78
N ILE A 387 7.27 -0.88 -20.46
CA ILE A 387 7.42 -2.22 -19.83
C ILE A 387 8.66 -2.31 -18.93
N ARG A 388 9.58 -1.35 -19.03
CA ARG A 388 10.85 -1.34 -18.29
C ARG A 388 10.70 -0.82 -16.87
N THR A 389 9.52 -0.37 -16.44
CA THR A 389 9.32 0.15 -15.08
C THR A 389 9.55 -0.93 -14.01
N ALA A 390 10.20 -0.52 -12.91
CA ALA A 390 10.38 -1.31 -11.69
C ALA A 390 9.25 -1.01 -10.67
N HIS A 391 8.95 -1.99 -9.83
CA HIS A 391 7.79 -2.00 -8.93
C HIS A 391 8.08 -2.56 -7.51
N SER A 392 9.29 -3.04 -7.19
CA SER A 392 9.58 -3.66 -5.87
C SER A 392 9.08 -2.88 -4.65
N TYR A 393 8.98 -1.54 -4.71
CA TYR A 393 8.36 -0.74 -3.67
C TYR A 393 7.30 0.24 -4.21
N ALA A 394 6.36 -0.27 -5.02
CA ALA A 394 5.21 0.50 -5.52
C ALA A 394 4.43 1.22 -4.41
N TRP A 395 4.44 0.66 -3.19
CA TRP A 395 3.82 1.24 -2.00
C TRP A 395 4.23 2.68 -1.72
N HIS A 396 5.47 3.09 -2.01
CA HIS A 396 5.94 4.47 -1.77
C HIS A 396 4.98 5.51 -2.35
N PHE A 397 4.58 5.30 -3.60
CA PHE A 397 3.68 6.20 -4.31
C PHE A 397 2.22 5.86 -4.00
N LEU A 398 1.86 4.57 -3.97
CA LEU A 398 0.49 4.11 -3.76
C LEU A 398 -0.10 4.59 -2.43
N VAL A 399 0.56 4.32 -1.29
CA VAL A 399 0.02 4.67 0.04
C VAL A 399 -0.06 6.18 0.24
N SER A 400 0.86 6.91 -0.41
CA SER A 400 0.88 8.35 -0.45
C SER A 400 -0.30 8.92 -1.26
N ALA A 401 -0.67 8.28 -2.37
CA ALA A 401 -1.77 8.70 -3.24
C ALA A 401 -3.17 8.35 -2.69
N TRP A 402 -3.30 7.34 -1.83
CA TRP A 402 -4.59 7.01 -1.20
C TRP A 402 -4.93 7.87 0.02
N SER A 403 -3.93 8.31 0.79
CA SER A 403 -4.12 9.18 1.95
C SER A 403 -5.03 10.42 1.70
N PRO A 404 -4.93 11.16 0.59
CA PRO A 404 -5.86 12.26 0.30
C PRO A 404 -7.32 11.84 0.10
N LEU A 405 -7.61 10.63 -0.36
CA LEU A 405 -8.98 10.17 -0.60
C LEU A 405 -9.76 10.01 0.72
N TRP A 406 -9.11 9.60 1.80
CA TRP A 406 -9.69 9.64 3.15
C TRP A 406 -10.18 11.02 3.54
N ARG A 407 -9.43 12.08 3.22
CA ARG A 407 -9.84 13.46 3.51
C ARG A 407 -11.04 13.88 2.65
N ALA A 408 -11.11 13.41 1.40
CA ALA A 408 -12.24 13.67 0.54
C ALA A 408 -13.52 13.01 1.09
N LEU A 409 -13.47 11.72 1.44
CA LEU A 409 -14.57 10.98 2.06
C LEU A 409 -14.96 11.61 3.41
N SER A 410 -13.98 11.91 4.26
CA SER A 410 -14.21 12.50 5.58
C SER A 410 -14.90 13.85 5.56
N ARG A 411 -14.67 14.69 4.53
CA ARG A 411 -15.44 15.94 4.37
C ARG A 411 -16.92 15.67 4.11
N ASN A 412 -17.25 14.56 3.45
CA ASN A 412 -18.64 14.14 3.27
C ASN A 412 -19.25 13.70 4.59
N TYR A 413 -18.58 12.78 5.29
CA TYR A 413 -19.03 12.26 6.58
C TYR A 413 -19.23 13.38 7.60
N PHE A 414 -18.24 14.27 7.71
CA PHE A 414 -18.31 15.43 8.59
C PHE A 414 -19.49 16.35 8.26
N ALA A 415 -19.66 16.70 7.00
CA ALA A 415 -20.74 17.60 6.58
C ALA A 415 -22.13 16.99 6.75
N ARG A 416 -22.24 15.66 6.69
CA ARG A 416 -23.51 14.92 6.86
C ARG A 416 -23.82 14.57 8.32
N GLY A 417 -22.82 14.62 9.20
CA GLY A 417 -22.94 14.38 10.64
C GLY A 417 -22.46 13.01 11.11
N TYR A 418 -21.94 12.15 10.22
CA TYR A 418 -21.32 10.87 10.55
C TYR A 418 -19.88 11.08 11.02
N LEU A 419 -19.71 11.78 12.16
CA LEU A 419 -18.39 12.18 12.66
C LEU A 419 -17.52 10.99 13.05
N GLU A 420 -18.15 9.88 13.44
CA GLU A 420 -17.53 8.61 13.78
C GLU A 420 -16.77 7.98 12.61
N GLU A 421 -17.20 8.25 11.36
CA GLU A 421 -16.56 7.73 10.14
C GLU A 421 -15.41 8.61 9.64
N VAL A 422 -15.25 9.82 10.21
CA VAL A 422 -14.16 10.73 9.81
C VAL A 422 -12.82 10.13 10.20
N ASN A 423 -11.89 10.11 9.24
CA ASN A 423 -10.48 9.76 9.40
C ASN A 423 -9.59 10.70 8.55
N ALA A 424 -8.55 11.28 9.14
CA ALA A 424 -7.67 12.22 8.47
C ALA A 424 -6.77 11.61 7.37
N GLY A 425 -6.60 10.28 7.34
CA GLY A 425 -5.82 9.55 6.34
C GLY A 425 -4.92 8.49 6.94
N ASN A 426 -4.42 7.59 6.08
CA ASN A 426 -3.39 6.63 6.47
C ASN A 426 -2.00 7.31 6.59
N ALA A 427 -1.16 6.74 7.45
CA ALA A 427 0.27 7.01 7.48
C ALA A 427 0.98 6.56 6.18
N ASN A 428 2.19 7.04 5.97
CA ASN A 428 3.13 6.38 5.07
C ASN A 428 3.60 5.08 5.74
N THR A 429 3.39 3.93 5.13
CA THR A 429 3.76 2.62 5.70
C THR A 429 5.23 2.33 5.43
N SER A 430 6.10 2.85 6.29
CA SER A 430 7.56 2.77 6.25
C SER A 430 8.14 3.13 7.64
N ASN A 431 9.38 2.84 8.00
CA ASN A 431 10.49 2.28 7.25
C ASN A 431 10.38 0.77 7.04
N TRP A 432 10.97 0.29 5.94
CA TRP A 432 11.19 -1.14 5.73
C TRP A 432 12.65 -1.47 6.02
N LEU A 433 12.91 -2.05 7.19
CA LEU A 433 14.23 -2.60 7.53
C LEU A 433 14.53 -3.76 6.59
N GLN A 434 15.59 -3.62 5.81
CA GLN A 434 16.01 -4.59 4.80
C GLN A 434 17.52 -4.78 4.78
N GLY A 435 17.94 -5.92 4.25
CA GLY A 435 19.34 -6.33 4.22
C GLY A 435 19.53 -7.78 3.81
N GLY A 436 20.78 -8.19 3.62
CA GLY A 436 21.10 -9.56 3.23
C GLY A 436 22.58 -9.89 3.33
N GLY A 437 22.86 -11.19 3.23
CA GLY A 437 24.15 -11.79 3.48
C GLY A 437 23.97 -13.19 4.08
N TYR A 438 24.88 -13.60 4.96
CA TYR A 438 24.76 -14.85 5.70
C TYR A 438 24.18 -14.62 7.10
N ASN A 439 23.15 -15.40 7.43
CA ASN A 439 22.44 -15.31 8.70
C ASN A 439 23.12 -16.16 9.82
N GLN A 440 22.48 -16.19 11.00
CA GLN A 440 22.92 -16.94 12.17
C GLN A 440 23.01 -18.47 11.97
N PHE A 441 22.40 -19.00 10.89
CA PHE A 441 22.44 -20.41 10.51
C PHE A 441 23.51 -20.70 9.44
N ASN A 442 24.31 -19.70 9.05
CA ASN A 442 25.26 -19.75 7.94
C ASN A 442 24.60 -20.05 6.59
N GLU A 443 23.42 -19.49 6.35
CA GLU A 443 22.69 -19.63 5.10
C GLU A 443 22.59 -18.27 4.39
N ASN A 444 22.64 -18.27 3.05
CA ASN A 444 22.34 -17.09 2.26
C ASN A 444 20.91 -16.62 2.58
N HIS A 445 20.74 -15.33 2.86
CA HIS A 445 19.53 -14.81 3.47
C HIS A 445 19.27 -13.35 3.09
N ALA A 446 18.02 -12.94 3.21
CA ALA A 446 17.59 -11.55 3.17
C ALA A 446 16.56 -11.32 4.28
N VAL A 447 16.41 -10.07 4.72
CA VAL A 447 15.42 -9.64 5.72
C VAL A 447 14.51 -8.57 5.15
N ASN A 448 13.27 -8.56 5.62
CA ASN A 448 12.31 -7.49 5.37
C ASN A 448 11.32 -7.44 6.53
N SER A 449 11.60 -6.59 7.51
CA SER A 449 10.75 -6.47 8.69
C SER A 449 9.37 -5.93 8.33
N PHE A 450 8.32 -6.59 8.82
CA PHE A 450 6.93 -6.13 8.68
C PHE A 450 6.46 -5.27 9.85
N GLU A 451 7.38 -4.75 10.66
CA GLU A 451 7.07 -3.78 11.71
C GLU A 451 6.24 -2.57 11.19
N SER A 452 6.37 -2.21 9.90
CA SER A 452 5.57 -1.20 9.20
C SER A 452 4.11 -1.60 8.90
N ALA A 453 3.66 -2.78 9.30
CA ALA A 453 2.24 -3.17 9.31
C ALA A 453 1.47 -2.50 10.47
N ALA A 454 2.20 -2.00 11.47
CA ALA A 454 1.65 -1.36 12.66
C ALA A 454 2.03 0.13 12.73
N GLU A 455 1.54 0.95 11.80
CA GLU A 455 1.77 2.40 11.80
C GLU A 455 0.75 3.16 12.66
N GLY A 456 0.97 4.46 12.85
CA GLY A 456 -0.05 5.35 13.40
C GLY A 456 -1.24 5.56 12.45
N VAL A 457 -2.46 5.48 12.97
CA VAL A 457 -3.69 5.75 12.20
C VAL A 457 -4.10 7.22 12.29
N GLY A 458 -4.71 7.77 11.23
CA GLY A 458 -5.22 9.14 11.23
C GLY A 458 -6.26 9.42 12.31
N ALA A 459 -6.26 10.64 12.84
CA ALA A 459 -7.22 11.10 13.82
C ALA A 459 -8.65 11.16 13.24
N SER A 460 -9.63 10.98 14.11
CA SER A 460 -11.05 11.13 13.79
C SER A 460 -11.58 12.50 14.21
N ALA A 461 -12.80 12.84 13.79
CA ALA A 461 -13.51 14.01 14.29
C ALA A 461 -13.98 13.87 15.75
N VAL A 462 -13.90 12.66 16.33
CA VAL A 462 -14.39 12.37 17.69
C VAL A 462 -13.31 11.87 18.66
N ARG A 463 -12.16 11.41 18.18
CA ARG A 463 -11.08 10.83 19.00
C ARG A 463 -9.71 10.90 18.33
N ASP A 464 -8.68 10.72 19.14
CA ASP A 464 -7.30 10.53 18.66
C ASP A 464 -7.18 9.30 17.76
N GLY A 465 -6.20 9.33 16.86
CA GLY A 465 -5.81 8.18 16.07
C GLY A 465 -5.16 7.10 16.93
N ILE A 466 -5.17 5.86 16.44
CA ILE A 466 -4.62 4.70 17.15
C ILE A 466 -3.13 4.62 16.85
N SER A 467 -2.28 4.59 17.88
CA SER A 467 -0.83 4.49 17.73
C SER A 467 -0.44 3.05 17.37
N HIS A 468 0.59 2.91 16.52
CA HIS A 468 1.25 1.65 16.14
C HIS A 468 0.28 0.46 15.97
N ALA A 469 -0.61 0.56 14.98
CA ALA A 469 -1.83 -0.25 14.92
C ALA A 469 -2.20 -0.83 13.56
N ALA A 470 -1.90 -0.16 12.44
CA ALA A 470 -2.41 -0.61 11.15
C ALA A 470 -1.63 -0.06 9.96
N ALA A 471 -1.83 -0.68 8.80
CA ALA A 471 -1.41 -0.20 7.50
C ALA A 471 -2.61 -0.06 6.55
N ILE A 472 -2.48 0.76 5.51
CA ILE A 472 -3.60 0.97 4.56
C ILE A 472 -3.94 -0.31 3.77
N TRP A 473 -2.95 -1.17 3.53
CA TRP A 473 -3.11 -2.39 2.74
C TRP A 473 -3.64 -3.57 3.58
N ASN A 474 -3.49 -3.53 4.91
CA ASN A 474 -4.08 -4.45 5.87
C ASN A 474 -4.40 -3.71 7.19
N PRO A 475 -5.69 -3.52 7.53
CA PRO A 475 -6.10 -2.81 8.74
C PRO A 475 -5.93 -3.65 10.02
N GLU A 476 -5.68 -4.96 9.91
CA GLU A 476 -5.42 -5.87 11.03
C GLU A 476 -3.93 -5.85 11.39
N GLY A 477 -3.40 -4.67 11.70
CA GLY A 477 -1.96 -4.50 11.92
C GLY A 477 -1.45 -5.31 13.11
N ASP A 478 -0.32 -5.96 12.88
CA ASP A 478 0.49 -6.65 13.87
C ASP A 478 1.94 -6.18 13.66
N MET A 479 2.72 -6.15 14.74
CA MET A 479 4.13 -5.75 14.69
C MET A 479 5.05 -6.95 14.86
N GLY A 480 4.50 -8.12 15.18
CA GLY A 480 5.22 -9.35 15.47
C GLY A 480 5.95 -9.33 16.81
N ASP A 481 6.24 -10.52 17.32
CA ASP A 481 7.02 -10.69 18.54
C ASP A 481 8.51 -10.50 18.24
N MET A 482 9.21 -9.74 19.09
CA MET A 482 10.67 -9.55 18.95
C MET A 482 11.40 -10.89 18.89
N GLU A 483 11.00 -11.85 19.73
CA GLU A 483 11.62 -13.19 19.77
C GLU A 483 11.43 -13.96 18.45
N ILE A 484 10.29 -13.77 17.76
CA ILE A 484 10.04 -14.43 16.47
C ILE A 484 10.85 -13.75 15.36
N TRP A 485 10.93 -12.42 15.35
CA TRP A 485 11.80 -11.69 14.42
C TRP A 485 13.28 -12.09 14.56
N GLU A 486 13.79 -12.27 15.78
CA GLU A 486 15.16 -12.72 16.04
C GLU A 486 15.45 -14.14 15.52
N LEU A 487 14.43 -14.97 15.27
CA LEU A 487 14.61 -16.28 14.59
C LEU A 487 14.86 -16.13 13.09
N ALA A 488 14.34 -15.07 12.47
CA ALA A 488 14.40 -14.85 11.03
C ALA A 488 15.41 -13.76 10.62
N GLU A 489 15.94 -12.99 11.56
CA GLU A 489 16.86 -11.87 11.31
C GLU A 489 18.12 -12.03 12.17
N PRO A 490 19.35 -11.88 11.63
CA PRO A 490 20.57 -11.91 12.43
C PRO A 490 20.79 -10.57 13.16
N LEU A 491 19.78 -10.12 13.90
CA LEU A 491 19.67 -8.81 14.53
C LEU A 491 19.03 -8.93 15.92
N LEU A 492 19.64 -8.35 16.95
CA LEU A 492 19.11 -8.31 18.32
C LEU A 492 18.37 -7.01 18.62
N TYR A 493 17.24 -7.08 19.33
CA TYR A 493 16.50 -5.90 19.78
C TYR A 493 17.18 -5.28 21.01
N LEU A 494 17.59 -4.02 20.90
CA LEU A 494 18.05 -3.21 22.03
C LEU A 494 16.97 -2.26 22.56
N GLY A 495 15.86 -2.14 21.85
CA GLY A 495 14.73 -1.33 22.26
C GLY A 495 13.54 -1.47 21.31
N ARG A 496 12.35 -1.32 21.87
CA ARG A 496 11.08 -1.14 21.17
C ARG A 496 10.26 -0.13 21.95
N SER A 497 9.92 0.99 21.34
CA SER A 497 9.36 2.14 22.05
C SER A 497 8.39 2.92 21.18
N ILE A 498 7.33 3.46 21.78
CA ILE A 498 6.48 4.46 21.14
C ILE A 498 7.37 5.63 20.71
N LYS A 499 7.15 6.16 19.51
CA LYS A 499 7.97 7.25 18.96
C LYS A 499 7.33 8.61 19.26
N PRO A 500 7.89 9.43 20.18
CA PRO A 500 7.31 10.72 20.54
C PRO A 500 7.23 11.67 19.32
N ASN A 501 6.24 12.57 19.33
CA ASN A 501 6.06 13.62 18.32
C ASN A 501 5.90 13.17 16.87
N THR A 502 5.62 11.89 16.62
CA THR A 502 5.35 11.38 15.27
C THR A 502 3.91 11.60 14.82
N ALA A 503 2.97 11.52 15.76
CA ALA A 503 1.57 11.81 15.51
C ALA A 503 1.36 13.23 14.99
N GLY A 504 0.57 13.37 13.93
CA GLY A 504 0.14 14.67 13.45
C GLY A 504 -0.66 15.42 14.52
N TYR A 505 -0.28 16.67 14.78
CA TYR A 505 -0.89 17.48 15.82
C TYR A 505 -2.31 17.91 15.45
N GLY A 506 -3.22 17.94 16.42
CA GLY A 506 -4.59 18.42 16.19
C GLY A 506 -5.38 18.57 17.49
N LYS A 507 -6.63 19.03 17.37
CA LYS A 507 -7.63 18.88 18.44
C LYS A 507 -7.66 17.42 18.90
N TYR A 508 -7.65 16.52 17.93
CA TYR A 508 -7.32 15.11 18.10
C TYR A 508 -6.00 14.84 17.39
N ARG A 509 -5.03 14.23 18.07
CA ARG A 509 -3.75 13.86 17.45
C ARG A 509 -3.92 12.60 16.63
N GLY A 510 -3.07 12.40 15.63
CA GLY A 510 -2.95 11.10 15.00
C GLY A 510 -2.39 10.03 15.95
N GLY A 511 -2.36 8.79 15.49
CA GLY A 511 -1.60 7.73 16.12
C GLY A 511 -0.11 8.02 16.05
N SER A 512 0.62 7.74 17.13
CA SER A 512 2.09 7.74 17.04
C SER A 512 2.55 6.49 16.30
N GLY A 513 3.66 6.60 15.58
CA GLY A 513 4.41 5.42 15.20
C GLY A 513 5.19 4.88 16.40
N TYR A 514 6.11 3.98 16.12
CA TYR A 514 7.03 3.42 17.09
C TYR A 514 8.41 3.25 16.47
N GLU A 515 9.38 2.81 17.25
CA GLU A 515 10.74 2.61 16.79
C GLU A 515 11.38 1.40 17.45
N THR A 516 12.31 0.79 16.74
CA THR A 516 13.13 -0.33 17.23
C THR A 516 14.60 -0.11 16.93
N LEU A 517 15.42 -0.28 17.96
CA LEU A 517 16.88 -0.22 17.82
C LEU A 517 17.40 -1.65 17.65
N ARG A 518 18.06 -1.89 16.51
CA ARG A 518 18.57 -3.21 16.12
C ARG A 518 20.09 -3.19 16.16
N MET A 519 20.69 -4.23 16.74
CA MET A 519 22.12 -4.46 16.70
C MET A 519 22.41 -5.69 15.85
N VAL A 520 23.32 -5.57 14.89
CA VAL A 520 23.70 -6.71 14.05
C VAL A 520 24.42 -7.76 14.88
N TYR A 521 23.98 -9.02 14.80
CA TYR A 521 24.53 -10.10 15.61
C TYR A 521 24.37 -11.47 14.96
N GLY A 522 25.47 -12.20 14.82
CA GLY A 522 25.51 -13.51 14.16
C GLY A 522 25.50 -13.44 12.62
N ALA A 523 25.58 -12.24 12.04
CA ALA A 523 25.62 -12.03 10.59
C ALA A 523 27.05 -12.15 10.04
N LYS A 524 27.18 -12.50 8.75
CA LYS A 524 28.44 -12.48 7.98
C LYS A 524 28.17 -11.94 6.58
N ASP A 525 29.14 -11.23 6.00
CA ASP A 525 29.03 -10.62 4.68
C ASP A 525 27.70 -9.84 4.52
N TRP A 526 27.38 -9.03 5.53
CA TRP A 526 26.06 -8.48 5.76
C TRP A 526 25.93 -7.03 5.26
N THR A 527 24.79 -6.73 4.66
CA THR A 527 24.42 -5.38 4.23
C THR A 527 23.03 -5.02 4.72
N MET A 528 22.76 -3.72 4.90
CA MET A 528 21.43 -3.18 5.21
C MET A 528 21.19 -1.87 4.47
N PHE A 529 19.91 -1.46 4.37
CA PHE A 529 19.53 -0.17 3.79
C PHE A 529 18.19 0.35 4.36
N PHE A 530 17.86 1.60 4.03
CA PHE A 530 16.63 2.28 4.45
C PHE A 530 15.69 2.49 3.27
N MET A 531 14.39 2.32 3.51
CA MET A 531 13.35 2.62 2.53
C MET A 531 12.12 3.21 3.20
N GLY A 532 11.94 4.53 3.04
CA GLY A 532 10.76 5.26 3.46
C GLY A 532 10.80 6.73 3.06
N ASN A 533 9.72 7.47 3.33
CA ASN A 533 9.66 8.90 3.10
C ASN A 533 10.60 9.68 4.04
N GLY A 534 11.38 10.63 3.51
CA GLY A 534 12.38 11.38 4.28
C GLY A 534 12.07 12.87 4.33
N TYR A 535 12.19 13.54 3.19
CA TYR A 535 12.02 14.98 3.10
C TYR A 535 10.57 15.45 3.15
N MET A 536 9.60 14.55 2.94
CA MET A 536 8.18 14.88 2.85
C MET A 536 7.32 13.94 3.69
N SER A 537 6.29 14.47 4.34
CA SER A 537 5.17 13.66 4.87
C SER A 537 4.12 13.54 3.77
N SER A 538 3.66 12.32 3.48
CA SER A 538 2.67 12.08 2.42
C SER A 538 1.23 12.35 2.85
N ASP A 539 0.94 12.14 4.13
CA ASP A 539 -0.35 12.46 4.72
C ASP A 539 -0.48 13.98 4.99
N CYS A 540 -1.72 14.42 5.20
CA CYS A 540 -2.01 15.77 5.67
C CYS A 540 -3.06 15.70 6.75
N GLY A 541 -2.96 16.57 7.75
CA GLY A 541 -4.03 16.73 8.72
C GLY A 541 -5.32 17.25 8.08
N LEU A 542 -6.43 17.09 8.81
CA LEU A 542 -7.76 17.46 8.35
C LEU A 542 -8.34 18.59 9.20
N MET A 543 -8.99 19.55 8.56
CA MET A 543 -9.75 20.64 9.19
C MET A 543 -8.97 21.42 10.28
N GLY A 544 -7.66 21.62 10.07
CA GLY A 544 -6.78 22.36 10.98
C GLY A 544 -5.69 21.52 11.63
N GLY A 545 -5.76 20.19 11.51
CA GLY A 545 -4.70 19.29 11.95
C GLY A 545 -3.46 19.36 11.06
N TYR A 546 -2.34 18.87 11.59
CA TYR A 546 -1.05 18.80 10.92
C TYR A 546 -0.77 17.38 10.39
N PRO A 547 0.10 17.24 9.36
CA PRO A 547 0.68 15.96 8.98
C PRO A 547 1.43 15.30 10.14
N ALA A 548 1.63 13.98 10.03
CA ALA A 548 2.60 13.25 10.84
C ALA A 548 4.05 13.69 10.54
N ALA A 549 4.97 13.32 11.41
CA ALA A 549 6.41 13.53 11.18
C ALA A 549 6.91 12.71 9.97
N SER A 550 7.89 13.26 9.26
CA SER A 550 8.59 12.57 8.16
C SER A 550 9.80 11.77 8.67
N GLY A 551 10.28 10.82 7.85
CA GLY A 551 11.38 9.93 8.21
C GLY A 551 12.74 10.60 8.34
N TYR A 552 13.64 9.94 9.05
CA TYR A 552 15.07 10.23 9.08
C TYR A 552 15.82 8.89 9.20
N ARG A 553 17.13 8.92 8.97
CA ARG A 553 18.02 7.77 9.07
C ARG A 553 18.86 7.87 10.34
N PHE A 554 19.06 6.74 11.02
CA PHE A 554 20.12 6.57 12.01
C PHE A 554 20.77 5.21 11.84
N GLU A 555 22.09 5.21 11.63
CA GLU A 555 22.95 4.03 11.66
C GLU A 555 24.29 4.38 12.31
N ALA A 556 24.94 3.39 12.92
CA ALA A 556 26.25 3.58 13.55
C ALA A 556 27.17 2.38 13.30
N HIS A 557 28.40 2.68 12.86
CA HIS A 557 29.38 1.70 12.43
C HIS A 557 30.64 1.71 13.31
N GLY A 558 31.19 0.52 13.56
CA GLY A 558 32.38 0.37 14.39
C GLY A 558 32.14 0.88 15.81
N THR A 559 31.02 0.48 16.40
CA THR A 559 30.38 1.06 17.59
C THR A 559 31.09 0.80 18.91
N ASN A 560 32.16 0.01 18.93
CA ASN A 560 32.83 -0.55 20.12
C ASN A 560 31.93 -1.27 21.15
N LEU A 561 30.68 -1.61 20.80
CA LEU A 561 29.72 -2.16 21.76
C LEU A 561 30.13 -3.50 22.36
N LYS A 562 30.86 -4.36 21.63
CA LYS A 562 31.39 -5.61 22.18
C LYS A 562 32.21 -5.37 23.47
N GLU A 563 33.19 -4.47 23.39
CA GLU A 563 34.06 -4.14 24.52
C GLU A 563 33.27 -3.46 25.65
N ARG A 564 32.31 -2.59 25.31
CA ARG A 564 31.44 -1.94 26.30
C ARG A 564 30.57 -2.94 27.05
N ILE A 565 29.98 -3.91 26.35
CA ILE A 565 29.16 -4.99 26.93
C ILE A 565 30.03 -5.84 27.87
N GLU A 566 31.22 -6.27 27.43
CA GLU A 566 32.16 -7.04 28.26
C GLU A 566 32.56 -6.29 29.54
N LYS A 567 32.73 -4.97 29.45
CA LYS A 567 33.04 -4.08 30.59
C LYS A 567 31.81 -3.64 31.40
N ARG A 568 30.60 -4.03 30.99
CA ARG A 568 29.32 -3.59 31.60
C ARG A 568 29.16 -2.07 31.65
N LEU A 569 29.60 -1.39 30.61
CA LEU A 569 29.39 0.05 30.44
C LEU A 569 28.00 0.33 29.88
N PRO A 570 27.46 1.56 30.06
CA PRO A 570 26.23 1.97 29.38
C PRO A 570 26.33 1.83 27.86
N ILE A 571 25.24 1.35 27.25
CA ILE A 571 25.06 1.17 25.81
C ILE A 571 23.73 1.80 25.36
N PRO A 572 23.56 2.14 24.07
CA PRO A 572 22.27 2.55 23.51
C PRO A 572 21.19 1.48 23.72
N THR A 573 20.04 1.86 24.29
CA THR A 573 18.85 1.01 24.50
C THR A 573 17.58 1.83 24.40
N GLY A 574 16.43 1.19 24.16
CA GLY A 574 15.14 1.88 24.02
C GLY A 574 15.02 2.61 22.68
N GLY A 575 14.30 3.73 22.64
CA GLY A 575 14.09 4.55 21.44
C GLY A 575 14.92 5.84 21.38
N ASP A 576 15.08 6.41 20.18
CA ASP A 576 15.73 7.69 19.91
C ASP A 576 14.72 8.83 20.15
N ALA A 577 14.23 8.94 21.38
CA ALA A 577 13.04 9.71 21.74
C ALA A 577 13.05 11.18 21.28
N ASP A 578 14.23 11.82 21.23
CA ASP A 578 14.43 13.18 20.77
C ASP A 578 15.63 13.27 19.82
N PRO A 579 15.44 13.14 18.50
CA PRO A 579 16.54 13.14 17.53
C PRO A 579 17.27 14.48 17.43
N ASP A 580 16.69 15.57 17.95
CA ASP A 580 17.37 16.88 18.05
C ASP A 580 18.36 16.93 19.22
N ASN A 581 18.20 16.05 20.21
CA ASN A 581 19.05 15.94 21.40
C ASN A 581 19.38 14.46 21.67
N PRO A 582 20.11 13.80 20.77
CA PRO A 582 20.27 12.35 20.80
C PRO A 582 21.14 11.90 21.98
N THR A 583 20.75 10.79 22.60
CA THR A 583 21.46 10.19 23.73
C THR A 583 22.36 9.03 23.32
N TYR A 584 22.00 8.29 22.27
CA TYR A 584 22.77 7.14 21.76
C TYR A 584 24.22 7.49 21.46
N ASP A 585 24.44 8.63 20.83
CA ASP A 585 25.73 9.14 20.36
C ASP A 585 26.75 9.27 21.51
N GLN A 586 26.29 9.43 22.76
CA GLN A 586 27.14 9.55 23.95
C GLN A 586 27.43 8.21 24.64
N LEU A 587 26.75 7.14 24.24
CA LEU A 587 26.78 5.82 24.87
C LEU A 587 27.64 4.81 24.11
N MET A 588 28.31 5.24 23.05
CA MET A 588 29.21 4.43 22.23
C MET A 588 30.35 5.28 21.68
N GLU A 589 31.46 4.64 21.29
CA GLU A 589 32.54 5.30 20.54
C GLU A 589 32.55 4.74 19.12
N ALA A 590 31.51 5.10 18.36
CA ALA A 590 31.37 4.67 16.98
C ALA A 590 32.41 5.36 16.09
N LYS A 591 32.96 4.62 15.12
CA LYS A 591 33.83 5.19 14.09
C LYS A 591 33.05 6.14 13.18
N GLU A 592 31.79 5.83 12.93
CA GLU A 592 30.89 6.61 12.10
C GLU A 592 29.46 6.53 12.65
N ILE A 593 28.80 7.67 12.71
CA ILE A 593 27.36 7.79 13.00
C ILE A 593 26.75 8.57 11.86
N ILE A 594 25.75 8.01 11.21
CA ILE A 594 25.04 8.67 10.13
C ILE A 594 23.62 8.97 10.62
N ARG A 595 23.32 10.27 10.71
CA ARG A 595 22.03 10.80 11.16
C ARG A 595 21.60 11.94 10.25
N ASP A 596 20.70 11.65 9.31
CA ASP A 596 20.26 12.60 8.29
C ASP A 596 18.84 12.33 7.78
N LYS A 597 18.39 13.09 6.78
CA LYS A 597 17.06 12.94 6.15
C LYS A 597 17.05 11.96 4.97
N GLN A 598 18.15 11.27 4.68
CA GLN A 598 18.26 10.33 3.57
C GLN A 598 17.64 8.97 3.97
N SER A 599 16.31 8.92 4.06
CA SER A 599 15.54 7.71 4.41
C SER A 599 15.38 6.71 3.25
N ILE A 600 16.12 6.91 2.16
CA ILE A 600 16.21 6.00 1.03
C ILE A 600 17.69 5.81 0.73
N THR A 601 18.21 4.59 0.90
CA THR A 601 19.61 4.25 0.63
C THR A 601 19.69 2.97 -0.19
N THR A 602 20.80 2.79 -0.90
CA THR A 602 21.21 1.46 -1.39
C THR A 602 21.94 0.71 -0.28
N GLU A 603 22.35 -0.53 -0.56
CA GLU A 603 23.07 -1.40 0.38
C GLU A 603 24.33 -0.74 0.95
N THR A 604 24.47 -0.78 2.27
CA THR A 604 25.68 -0.42 3.03
C THR A 604 26.15 -1.63 3.82
N ILE A 605 27.47 -1.82 3.98
CA ILE A 605 28.03 -2.91 4.78
C ILE A 605 27.77 -2.66 6.27
N PHE A 606 27.32 -3.69 6.97
CA PHE A 606 27.16 -3.68 8.42
C PHE A 606 27.92 -4.84 9.05
N GLU A 607 28.66 -4.56 10.11
CA GLU A 607 29.38 -5.56 10.89
C GLU A 607 28.62 -5.92 12.16
N ASN A 608 28.96 -7.06 12.77
CA ASN A 608 28.44 -7.39 14.09
C ASN A 608 28.72 -6.24 15.06
N TYR A 609 27.72 -5.93 15.90
CA TYR A 609 27.67 -4.81 16.83
C TYR A 609 27.38 -3.42 16.21
N ASP A 610 27.21 -3.30 14.90
CA ASP A 610 26.68 -2.07 14.29
C ASP A 610 25.19 -1.89 14.62
N LEU A 611 24.71 -0.64 14.57
CA LEU A 611 23.34 -0.27 14.96
C LEU A 611 22.52 0.25 13.79
N TYR A 612 21.24 -0.11 13.77
CA TYR A 612 20.22 0.36 12.82
C TYR A 612 18.96 0.78 13.59
N LEU A 613 18.40 1.95 13.30
CA LEU A 613 17.11 2.38 13.84
C LEU A 613 15.98 2.12 12.84
N ASN A 614 15.08 1.19 13.15
CA ASN A 614 13.84 1.06 12.41
C ASN A 614 12.80 2.04 12.97
N TYR A 615 12.48 3.09 12.21
CA TYR A 615 11.48 4.10 12.60
C TYR A 615 10.20 3.87 11.79
N LEU A 616 9.05 3.76 12.45
CA LEU A 616 7.71 3.59 11.88
C LEU A 616 6.90 4.90 12.03
N ARG A 617 6.14 5.31 11.01
CA ARG A 617 5.48 6.63 10.92
C ARG A 617 4.22 6.76 11.79
N GLY A 618 3.88 8.02 12.08
CA GLY A 618 2.61 8.38 12.70
C GLY A 618 1.51 8.65 11.67
N GLY A 619 0.29 8.81 12.16
CA GLY A 619 -0.88 9.22 11.36
C GLY A 619 -1.17 10.73 11.44
N PRO A 620 -1.94 11.30 10.50
CA PRO A 620 -2.31 12.72 10.47
C PRO A 620 -3.27 13.13 11.60
N GLY A 621 -3.21 14.40 12.01
CA GLY A 621 -4.09 14.98 13.05
C GLY A 621 -5.40 15.58 12.51
N PHE A 622 -6.35 15.86 13.41
CA PHE A 622 -7.65 16.48 13.11
C PHE A 622 -7.91 17.73 13.97
N GLY A 623 -8.36 18.83 13.35
CA GLY A 623 -8.78 20.07 14.04
C GLY A 623 -7.61 20.94 14.53
N ASP A 624 -7.89 22.20 14.91
CA ASP A 624 -6.87 23.14 15.43
C ASP A 624 -6.25 22.61 16.75
N PRO A 625 -4.92 22.42 16.84
CA PRO A 625 -4.25 21.99 18.07
C PRO A 625 -4.59 22.85 19.30
N LEU A 626 -4.90 24.14 19.14
CA LEU A 626 -5.30 24.99 20.29
C LEU A 626 -6.66 24.60 20.90
N GLU A 627 -7.40 23.68 20.29
CA GLU A 627 -8.66 23.14 20.81
C GLU A 627 -8.49 21.80 21.53
N ARG A 628 -7.29 21.20 21.53
CA ARG A 628 -7.02 19.95 22.27
C ARG A 628 -7.28 20.16 23.76
N LYS A 629 -7.89 19.19 24.43
CA LYS A 629 -8.21 19.31 25.87
C LYS A 629 -6.92 19.26 26.70
N PRO A 630 -6.77 20.12 27.74
CA PRO A 630 -5.59 20.11 28.61
C PRO A 630 -5.25 18.75 29.21
N ASN A 631 -6.25 17.98 29.68
CA ASN A 631 -6.01 16.65 30.24
C ASN A 631 -5.41 15.67 29.21
N MET A 632 -5.85 15.72 27.96
CA MET A 632 -5.28 14.86 26.91
C MET A 632 -3.83 15.22 26.58
N ILE A 633 -3.45 16.50 26.66
CA ILE A 633 -2.05 16.93 26.51
C ILE A 633 -1.20 16.44 27.69
N GLN A 634 -1.77 16.45 28.89
CA GLN A 634 -1.13 15.91 30.09
C GLN A 634 -0.86 14.41 29.93
N ASP A 635 -1.82 13.66 29.41
CA ASP A 635 -1.70 12.22 29.16
C ASP A 635 -0.63 11.97 28.09
N ASP A 636 -0.66 12.68 26.96
CA ASP A 636 0.35 12.55 25.90
C ASP A 636 1.79 12.75 26.41
N LEU A 637 2.02 13.70 27.32
CA LEU A 637 3.33 13.96 27.93
C LEU A 637 3.79 12.83 28.83
N ASN A 638 2.87 12.28 29.63
CA ASN A 638 3.20 11.25 30.62
C ASN A 638 3.25 9.84 30.02
N GLU A 639 2.62 9.63 28.87
CA GLU A 639 2.62 8.36 28.11
C GLU A 639 3.70 8.31 27.03
N GLY A 640 4.47 9.38 26.82
CA GLY A 640 5.58 9.42 25.88
C GLY A 640 5.19 9.68 24.42
N HIS A 641 3.98 10.19 24.17
CA HIS A 641 3.55 10.61 22.83
C HIS A 641 4.02 12.02 22.47
N LEU A 642 4.28 12.86 23.47
CA LEU A 642 4.62 14.27 23.29
C LEU A 642 5.86 14.64 24.12
N LEU A 643 6.81 15.32 23.47
CA LEU A 643 7.95 15.95 24.11
C LEU A 643 7.52 17.30 24.72
N PRO A 644 8.01 17.67 25.91
CA PRO A 644 7.56 18.85 26.66
C PRO A 644 7.60 20.16 25.87
N ARG A 645 8.63 20.38 25.04
CA ARG A 645 8.78 21.61 24.24
C ARG A 645 7.65 21.86 23.24
N TYR A 646 6.91 20.81 22.87
CA TYR A 646 5.77 20.91 21.94
C TYR A 646 4.43 21.12 22.64
N ALA A 647 4.33 20.88 23.95
CA ALA A 647 3.12 21.20 24.72
C ALA A 647 2.76 22.69 24.60
N GLU A 648 3.74 23.57 24.82
CA GLU A 648 3.52 25.01 24.69
C GLU A 648 3.54 25.45 23.22
N SER A 649 4.56 25.08 22.46
CA SER A 649 4.78 25.64 21.11
C SER A 649 3.70 25.24 20.09
N VAL A 650 3.06 24.08 20.26
CA VAL A 650 2.00 23.58 19.37
C VAL A 650 0.61 23.80 19.98
N TYR A 651 0.40 23.33 21.22
CA TYR A 651 -0.92 23.30 21.85
C TYR A 651 -1.22 24.51 22.75
N GLY A 652 -0.23 25.37 23.00
CA GLY A 652 -0.32 26.48 23.94
C GLY A 652 -0.49 26.06 25.39
N ALA A 653 -0.16 24.80 25.72
CA ALA A 653 -0.28 24.27 27.07
C ALA A 653 0.90 24.71 27.93
N VAL A 654 0.58 25.27 29.10
CA VAL A 654 1.58 25.62 30.12
C VAL A 654 1.68 24.45 31.09
N VAL A 655 2.86 23.87 31.20
CA VAL A 655 3.08 22.62 31.93
C VAL A 655 4.16 22.75 32.99
N SER A 656 4.01 22.00 34.07
CA SER A 656 5.00 21.86 35.15
C SER A 656 5.07 20.41 35.60
N GLN A 657 6.16 19.97 36.21
CA GLN A 657 6.25 18.66 36.84
C GLN A 657 5.87 18.73 38.32
N ASN A 658 5.15 17.73 38.82
CA ASN A 658 4.91 17.55 40.25
C ASN A 658 6.11 16.86 40.93
N GLU A 659 6.01 16.67 42.26
CA GLU A 659 7.05 16.00 43.06
C GLU A 659 7.37 14.57 42.60
N LYS A 660 6.47 13.92 41.85
CA LYS A 660 6.65 12.57 41.29
C LYS A 660 7.17 12.60 39.83
N GLY A 661 7.55 13.76 39.31
CA GLY A 661 8.04 13.93 37.94
C GLY A 661 6.97 13.86 36.85
N LYS A 662 5.68 13.71 37.21
CA LYS A 662 4.59 13.72 36.22
C LYS A 662 4.27 15.14 35.79
N TYR A 663 4.05 15.32 34.49
CA TYR A 663 3.59 16.59 33.94
C TYR A 663 2.15 16.86 34.37
N ILE A 664 1.89 18.12 34.74
CA ILE A 664 0.58 18.69 35.03
C ILE A 664 0.41 19.91 34.14
N VAL A 665 -0.80 20.07 33.56
CA VAL A 665 -1.15 21.23 32.74
C VAL A 665 -1.89 22.26 33.60
N ASP A 666 -1.41 23.51 33.62
CA ASP A 666 -2.15 24.64 34.22
C ASP A 666 -3.20 25.14 33.23
N GLU A 667 -4.46 24.82 33.47
CA GLU A 667 -5.56 25.18 32.57
C GLU A 667 -5.73 26.70 32.39
N LYS A 668 -5.56 27.49 33.45
CA LYS A 668 -5.75 28.95 33.40
C LYS A 668 -4.62 29.61 32.64
N ALA A 669 -3.38 29.20 32.91
CA ALA A 669 -2.22 29.69 32.18
C ALA A 669 -2.27 29.25 30.71
N THR A 670 -2.72 28.03 30.44
CA THR A 670 -2.95 27.49 29.08
C THR A 670 -3.99 28.32 28.32
N GLU A 671 -5.12 28.67 28.92
CA GLU A 671 -6.13 29.52 28.26
C GLU A 671 -5.55 30.90 27.90
N LYS A 672 -4.79 31.50 28.81
CA LYS A 672 -4.10 32.78 28.58
C LYS A 672 -3.09 32.66 27.44
N ARG A 673 -2.26 31.61 27.42
CA ARG A 673 -1.27 31.36 26.37
C ARG A 673 -1.95 31.13 25.02
N ARG A 674 -3.02 30.35 24.96
CA ARG A 674 -3.81 30.13 23.72
C ARG A 674 -4.39 31.43 23.17
N LYS A 675 -4.93 32.31 24.02
CA LYS A 675 -5.39 33.66 23.61
C LYS A 675 -4.24 34.49 23.01
N GLN A 676 -3.04 34.40 23.60
CA GLN A 676 -1.85 35.06 23.06
C GLN A 676 -1.42 34.48 21.71
N MET A 677 -1.36 33.14 21.58
CA MET A 677 -1.02 32.48 20.31
C MET A 677 -1.99 32.83 19.19
N ARG A 678 -3.29 33.00 19.48
CA ARG A 678 -4.25 33.48 18.48
C ARG A 678 -3.91 34.89 17.98
N LYS A 679 -3.46 35.80 18.86
CA LYS A 679 -2.97 37.13 18.46
C LYS A 679 -1.67 37.05 17.66
N GLU A 680 -0.75 36.15 18.04
CA GLU A 680 0.50 35.89 17.31
C GLU A 680 0.22 35.36 15.89
N ARG A 681 -0.76 34.45 15.75
CA ARG A 681 -1.24 33.94 14.46
C ARG A 681 -1.82 35.04 13.57
N LEU A 682 -2.63 35.95 14.14
CA LEU A 682 -3.15 37.11 13.41
C LEU A 682 -2.05 38.07 12.98
N LYS A 683 -1.04 38.29 13.83
CA LYS A 683 0.09 39.20 13.52
C LYS A 683 1.02 38.65 12.43
N ARG A 684 1.27 37.34 12.41
CA ARG A 684 2.16 36.71 11.40
C ARG A 684 1.45 36.39 10.08
N GLY A 685 0.11 36.27 10.11
CA GLY A 685 -0.68 35.95 8.94
C GLY A 685 -0.72 37.13 7.97
N VAL A 686 -0.51 36.86 6.69
CA VAL A 686 -0.70 37.82 5.61
C VAL A 686 -1.94 37.42 4.81
N PRO A 687 -2.68 38.37 4.21
CA PRO A 687 -3.75 38.04 3.26
C PRO A 687 -3.23 37.14 2.14
N VAL A 688 -4.01 36.10 1.80
CA VAL A 688 -3.60 35.09 0.79
C VAL A 688 -3.22 35.75 -0.54
N LYS A 689 -3.93 36.81 -0.96
CA LYS A 689 -3.64 37.55 -2.18
C LYS A 689 -2.23 38.16 -2.20
N GLU A 690 -1.73 38.65 -1.06
CA GLU A 690 -0.39 39.24 -0.96
C GLU A 690 0.70 38.16 -1.06
N TRP A 691 0.50 37.02 -0.39
CA TRP A 691 1.38 35.87 -0.54
C TRP A 691 1.37 35.33 -1.98
N MET A 692 0.19 35.21 -2.61
CA MET A 692 0.07 34.72 -3.98
C MET A 692 0.81 35.60 -4.99
N GLU A 693 0.84 36.92 -4.82
CA GLU A 693 1.60 37.80 -5.71
C GLU A 693 3.10 37.52 -5.62
N GLN A 694 3.64 37.35 -4.41
CA GLN A 694 5.06 37.03 -4.21
C GLN A 694 5.40 35.66 -4.81
N GLU A 695 4.56 34.65 -4.59
CA GLU A 695 4.79 33.30 -5.11
C GLU A 695 4.67 33.27 -6.65
N ARG A 696 3.72 34.02 -7.21
CA ARG A 696 3.59 34.20 -8.67
C ARG A 696 4.87 34.75 -9.30
N GLN A 697 5.52 35.72 -8.68
CA GLN A 697 6.79 36.25 -9.21
C GLN A 697 7.89 35.18 -9.24
N LYS A 698 8.01 34.35 -8.18
CA LYS A 698 8.92 33.21 -8.19
C LYS A 698 8.60 32.22 -9.31
N ILE A 699 7.32 31.93 -9.54
CA ILE A 699 6.88 31.02 -10.61
C ILE A 699 7.25 31.58 -11.99
N ILE A 700 7.00 32.87 -12.25
CA ILE A 700 7.40 33.54 -13.49
C ILE A 700 8.90 33.41 -13.72
N ASN A 701 9.70 33.65 -12.68
CA ASN A 701 11.15 33.57 -12.71
C ASN A 701 11.69 32.12 -12.65
N LYS A 702 10.82 31.11 -12.56
CA LYS A 702 11.18 29.69 -12.38
C LYS A 702 12.09 29.46 -11.16
N GLU A 703 11.87 30.21 -10.09
CA GLU A 703 12.62 30.16 -8.83
C GLU A 703 12.08 29.06 -7.90
N ALA A 704 12.50 27.83 -8.16
CA ALA A 704 12.26 26.70 -7.25
C ALA A 704 13.38 25.66 -7.36
N ALA A 705 13.47 24.79 -6.36
CA ALA A 705 14.36 23.64 -6.40
C ALA A 705 14.07 22.75 -7.63
N VAL A 706 15.09 22.10 -8.17
CA VAL A 706 14.99 21.37 -9.44
C VAL A 706 13.91 20.28 -9.39
N GLN A 707 13.79 19.56 -8.28
CA GLN A 707 12.78 18.52 -8.08
C GLN A 707 11.33 19.05 -8.11
N VAL A 708 11.10 20.28 -7.66
CA VAL A 708 9.79 20.94 -7.73
C VAL A 708 9.46 21.32 -9.17
N ARG A 709 10.46 21.89 -9.87
CA ARG A 709 10.31 22.22 -11.30
C ARG A 709 10.10 20.97 -12.16
N HIS A 710 10.84 19.90 -11.90
CA HIS A 710 10.69 18.61 -12.58
C HIS A 710 9.29 18.02 -12.36
N MET A 711 8.79 18.03 -11.13
CA MET A 711 7.43 17.55 -10.80
C MET A 711 6.35 18.26 -11.63
N TYR A 712 6.39 19.60 -11.68
CA TYR A 712 5.43 20.38 -12.47
C TYR A 712 5.62 20.18 -13.98
N ALA A 713 6.86 20.24 -14.49
CA ALA A 713 7.15 20.01 -15.90
C ALA A 713 6.64 18.64 -16.39
N SER A 714 6.83 17.60 -15.58
CA SER A 714 6.37 16.24 -15.87
C SER A 714 4.84 16.13 -15.84
N SER A 715 4.18 16.78 -14.88
CA SER A 715 2.72 16.86 -14.82
C SER A 715 2.15 17.62 -16.03
N PHE A 716 2.80 18.72 -16.42
CA PHE A 716 2.42 19.56 -17.55
C PHE A 716 2.56 18.84 -18.90
N ALA A 717 3.56 17.96 -19.04
CA ALA A 717 3.75 17.16 -20.23
C ALA A 717 2.62 16.12 -20.44
N LEU A 718 2.00 15.66 -19.36
CA LEU A 718 0.92 14.67 -19.41
C LEU A 718 -0.48 15.29 -19.51
N SER A 719 -0.67 16.53 -19.03
CA SER A 719 -1.98 17.13 -18.85
C SER A 719 -2.03 18.60 -19.27
N GLU A 720 -2.58 18.86 -20.46
CA GLU A 720 -2.87 20.22 -20.93
C GLU A 720 -3.92 20.91 -20.03
N LYS A 721 -4.89 20.14 -19.53
CA LYS A 721 -5.92 20.67 -18.63
C LYS A 721 -5.31 21.21 -17.34
N PHE A 722 -4.40 20.46 -16.70
CA PHE A 722 -3.72 20.91 -15.49
C PHE A 722 -2.81 22.11 -15.75
N VAL A 723 -2.15 22.18 -16.92
CA VAL A 723 -1.39 23.39 -17.33
C VAL A 723 -2.29 24.62 -17.36
N ASN A 724 -3.47 24.50 -17.98
CA ASN A 724 -4.41 25.60 -18.11
C ASN A 724 -4.95 26.06 -16.76
N GLU A 725 -5.34 25.12 -15.90
CA GLU A 725 -5.79 25.41 -14.53
C GLU A 725 -4.67 26.08 -13.70
N PHE A 726 -3.42 25.61 -13.82
CA PHE A 726 -2.27 26.21 -13.14
C PHE A 726 -2.00 27.65 -13.63
N LYS A 727 -2.00 27.87 -14.95
CA LYS A 727 -1.80 29.20 -15.55
C LYS A 727 -2.92 30.17 -15.17
N GLU A 728 -4.16 29.70 -15.15
CA GLU A 728 -5.32 30.49 -14.75
C GLU A 728 -5.22 30.89 -13.28
N PHE A 729 -4.97 29.93 -12.39
CA PHE A 729 -4.85 30.18 -10.95
C PHE A 729 -3.76 31.20 -10.61
N TRP A 730 -2.60 31.08 -11.25
CA TRP A 730 -1.47 31.99 -11.04
C TRP A 730 -1.45 33.20 -11.97
N ASN A 731 -2.45 33.36 -12.84
CA ASN A 731 -2.52 34.44 -13.84
C ASN A 731 -1.19 34.60 -14.61
N LEU A 732 -0.65 33.51 -15.15
CA LEU A 732 0.64 33.50 -15.82
C LEU A 732 0.53 33.99 -17.28
N PRO A 733 1.59 34.59 -17.85
CA PRO A 733 1.61 34.92 -19.27
C PRO A 733 1.35 33.69 -20.14
N LYS A 734 0.70 33.87 -21.30
CA LYS A 734 0.30 32.74 -22.16
C LYS A 734 1.52 31.94 -22.63
N GLU A 735 2.60 32.65 -22.92
CA GLU A 735 3.90 32.15 -23.36
C GLU A 735 4.72 31.49 -22.24
N TRP A 736 4.37 31.71 -20.97
CA TRP A 736 5.09 31.05 -19.87
C TRP A 736 4.86 29.55 -19.95
N TYR A 737 5.93 28.76 -19.93
CA TYR A 737 5.87 27.32 -19.83
C TYR A 737 7.15 26.80 -19.18
N LEU A 738 7.05 25.66 -18.49
CA LEU A 738 8.15 24.96 -17.87
C LEU A 738 8.28 23.58 -18.51
N SER A 739 9.39 23.34 -19.20
CA SER A 739 9.67 22.04 -19.84
C SER A 739 10.73 21.26 -19.06
N GLU A 740 10.79 19.94 -19.24
CA GLU A 740 11.83 19.15 -18.58
C GLU A 740 13.23 19.40 -19.18
N ASP A 741 13.31 19.69 -20.48
CA ASP A 741 14.57 19.84 -21.22
C ASP A 741 15.44 21.03 -20.73
N GLU A 742 14.82 22.06 -20.14
CA GLU A 742 15.52 23.23 -19.62
C GLU A 742 16.03 23.07 -18.15
N LEU A 743 15.78 21.92 -17.51
CA LEU A 743 16.08 21.73 -16.08
C LEU A 743 17.51 21.26 -15.80
N GLY A 744 18.26 20.84 -16.82
CA GLY A 744 19.63 20.35 -16.67
C GLY A 744 19.75 19.04 -15.87
N VAL A 745 18.69 18.22 -15.87
CA VAL A 745 18.67 16.87 -15.29
C VAL A 745 18.35 15.83 -16.37
N PRO A 746 18.73 14.56 -16.17
CA PRO A 746 18.29 13.47 -17.04
C PRO A 746 16.77 13.41 -17.25
N THR A 747 16.33 13.31 -18.50
CA THR A 747 14.91 13.22 -18.92
C THR A 747 14.62 11.94 -19.70
N PHE A 748 15.36 10.86 -19.41
CA PHE A 748 15.14 9.56 -20.06
C PHE A 748 13.72 9.08 -19.80
N GLY A 749 13.04 8.60 -20.86
CA GLY A 749 11.63 8.18 -20.76
C GLY A 749 10.61 9.32 -20.83
N ALA A 750 11.03 10.60 -20.94
CA ALA A 750 10.10 11.73 -20.94
C ALA A 750 9.24 11.87 -22.20
N LYS A 751 9.67 11.29 -23.33
CA LYS A 751 8.88 11.28 -24.56
C LYS A 751 7.84 10.18 -24.48
N ILE A 752 6.58 10.56 -24.27
CA ILE A 752 5.43 9.64 -24.20
C ILE A 752 5.35 8.85 -25.51
N ASN A 753 5.23 7.52 -25.41
CA ASN A 753 5.00 6.66 -26.56
C ASN A 753 3.54 6.81 -27.04
N HIS A 754 3.25 7.87 -27.80
CA HIS A 754 1.91 8.14 -28.34
C HIS A 754 1.38 7.05 -29.31
N GLN A 755 2.19 6.06 -29.69
CA GLN A 755 1.81 5.01 -30.64
C GLN A 755 0.84 3.95 -30.07
N LYS A 756 0.56 3.93 -28.76
CA LYS A 756 -0.31 2.91 -28.11
C LYS A 756 -1.69 3.42 -27.66
N LYS A 757 -2.15 4.59 -28.14
CA LYS A 757 -3.49 5.13 -27.80
C LYS A 757 -4.68 4.38 -28.47
N SER A 758 -4.45 3.28 -29.20
CA SER A 758 -5.48 2.53 -29.94
C SER A 758 -6.10 1.41 -29.13
#